data_AF-A0A7L3WYC5-F1
#
_entry.id   AF-A0A7L3WYC5-F1
#
_cell.length_a   1.000
_cell.length_b   1.000
_cell.length_c   1.000
_cell.angle_alpha   90.00
_cell.angle_beta   90.00
_cell.angle_gamma   90.00
#
_symmetry.space_group_name_H-M   'P 1'
#
loop_
_entity.id
_entity.type
_entity.pdbx_description
1 polymer ?
#
loop_
_entity_poly.entity_id
_entity_poly.type
_entity_poly.pdbx_seq_one_letter_code
_entity_poly.pdbx_strand_id
1 'polypeptide(L)'
;SVPVPTAGIFNNCSHTASDKGWVLGIRALQLNGKKDARFFFSLRTDRAAAATEVTSYHRYRPEAWTHLAASYDGQWMALYVDGARVGRAGGQGGPLHSTFMASCRTLLLGGDAWGTEHTFRGHLAGLALWKIALSQHHLQRRFLEGVTKGMAGLTLATSFATLEHHWVPFREGAFPWQRVLPFPLSPVLRPLGPPACGQTACDNVELVSYYNRHWPLRSGKAVRYRVVNLLEDGGGRPTVTREQVWRQHRALSEAFRPYNISWQLSLLEVRNSSLRRRTVLLGCEPSKIGNERCDPECEHPLTGYDGGDCRWSGRCFSWKRRDGVCHMECNNMLDDFDDGDCCDPRATDVTRTCFDPDSPQRAYMSVKELKEALQLNSTHFLNVYFASSVREELAGAATWPWDKEALSHLGGVVLNPAYYGMHGHTNTMIHEVGHVLGLYHVFKGVSERESCDDPCRETTPSMETGDLCADTAPTLKSKLCRDPDPTNDTCGQTHFTGTPFNNYMSYTDDDCTNTFTPNQVARMHCYLDLVYQRWGQSKKPAPIPIPPMVTGQTQDSLHIYWLPPISGIIHEREHDTLCDDCAEDGTFHQYVHEASSPRVCDSSGYWTPEEAEGPPDVDQPCEPSLQAWSPELHLYHMNMTVPCPQPDGCILELRFLHPVYPESLTLWTTYLSTGSPKALSDIEVLTEQGESIHLGPLDTFCDVPFTVKLNIPKKVSGVKIYTFDERMEIDTALLTSMPHSSLCSSCKLIQYRVLRDPPFANGSPTTPAQAHCQFVDTEVTPGQVYHYQVQAVSGTTSGEASPPLVHVHGAPYCGDGKVT
;
A
#
# COMPACT_ATOMS: atom_id res chain seq x y z
N SER A 1 23.78 -2.46 13.02
CA SER A 1 22.96 -1.35 12.50
C SER A 1 23.60 -0.05 12.93
N VAL A 2 23.73 0.90 12.01
CA VAL A 2 24.35 2.19 12.29
C VAL A 2 23.28 3.12 12.86
N PRO A 3 23.44 3.69 14.07
CA PRO A 3 22.49 4.68 14.59
C PRO A 3 22.60 5.97 13.79
N VAL A 4 21.46 6.66 13.60
CA VAL A 4 21.35 7.96 12.94
C VAL A 4 20.94 9.01 13.99
N PRO A 5 21.91 9.76 14.55
CA PRO A 5 21.63 10.79 15.54
C PRO A 5 20.88 11.99 14.94
N THR A 6 19.76 12.37 15.54
CA THR A 6 19.09 13.64 15.20
C THR A 6 19.68 14.80 15.99
N ALA A 7 20.01 14.57 17.27
CA ALA A 7 20.64 15.54 18.16
C ALA A 7 21.46 14.83 19.24
N GLY A 8 22.60 15.40 19.62
CA GLY A 8 23.39 14.86 20.72
C GLY A 8 24.45 15.80 21.25
N ILE A 9 24.85 15.60 22.51
CA ILE A 9 26.03 16.22 23.11
C ILE A 9 27.15 15.20 23.15
N PHE A 10 28.27 15.54 22.53
CA PHE A 10 29.42 14.66 22.35
C PHE A 10 30.65 15.18 23.11
N ASN A 11 31.55 14.25 23.47
CA ASN A 11 32.85 14.57 24.05
C ASN A 11 33.89 14.82 22.95
N ASN A 12 34.35 16.07 22.81
CA ASN A 12 35.32 16.43 21.76
C ASN A 12 36.78 16.42 22.23
N CYS A 13 37.05 16.20 23.53
CA CYS A 13 38.40 16.15 24.08
C CYS A 13 38.98 14.73 24.16
N SER A 14 38.23 13.72 23.73
CA SER A 14 38.69 12.34 23.71
C SER A 14 39.32 12.02 22.35
N HIS A 15 40.56 11.54 22.34
CA HIS A 15 41.24 11.08 21.12
C HIS A 15 40.69 9.74 20.57
N THR A 16 39.88 9.04 21.37
CA THR A 16 39.13 7.84 20.96
C THR A 16 37.63 8.12 20.96
N ALA A 17 36.88 7.42 20.11
CA ALA A 17 35.42 7.52 20.05
C ALA A 17 34.83 7.29 21.46
N SER A 18 34.11 8.29 21.96
CA SER A 18 33.57 8.31 23.31
C SER A 18 32.07 8.54 23.26
N ASP A 19 31.32 7.51 23.63
CA ASP A 19 29.89 7.51 23.96
C ASP A 19 29.52 8.39 25.17
N LYS A 20 30.49 9.10 25.80
CA LYS A 20 30.24 10.03 26.91
C LYS A 20 29.44 11.23 26.43
N GLY A 21 28.26 11.43 27.01
CA GLY A 21 27.33 12.46 26.61
C GLY A 21 25.93 11.88 26.47
N TRP A 22 25.15 12.43 25.54
CA TRP A 22 23.83 11.90 25.24
C TRP A 22 23.48 12.07 23.78
N VAL A 23 22.68 11.12 23.27
CA VAL A 23 22.26 11.09 21.88
C VAL A 23 20.79 10.70 21.81
N LEU A 24 20.04 11.43 21.00
CA LEU A 24 18.67 11.14 20.62
C LEU A 24 18.64 10.93 19.10
N GLY A 25 17.96 9.90 18.63
CA GLY A 25 17.89 9.62 17.20
C GLY A 25 17.09 8.37 16.84
N ILE A 26 17.36 7.84 15.66
CA ILE A 26 16.71 6.67 15.09
C ILE A 26 17.75 5.55 14.92
N ARG A 27 17.36 4.31 15.20
CA ARG A 27 18.20 3.14 14.96
C ARG A 27 17.38 1.98 14.42
N ALA A 28 17.99 1.18 13.55
CA ALA A 28 17.44 -0.12 13.19
C ALA A 28 17.72 -1.14 14.31
N LEU A 29 16.67 -1.82 14.77
CA LEU A 29 16.73 -2.93 15.72
C LEU A 29 16.31 -4.22 15.02
N GLN A 30 17.05 -5.29 15.27
CA GLN A 30 16.70 -6.61 14.76
C GLN A 30 15.92 -7.36 15.84
N LEU A 31 14.64 -7.60 15.60
CA LEU A 31 13.73 -8.36 16.47
C LEU A 31 13.07 -9.44 15.61
N ASN A 32 13.20 -10.70 16.01
CA ASN A 32 12.59 -11.85 15.31
C ASN A 32 12.92 -11.95 13.80
N GLY A 33 14.15 -11.60 13.41
CA GLY A 33 14.58 -11.65 12.00
C GLY A 33 14.34 -10.36 11.20
N LYS A 34 13.30 -9.58 11.56
CA LYS A 34 12.98 -8.28 10.92
C LYS A 34 13.82 -7.14 11.51
N LYS A 35 14.29 -6.23 10.67
CA LYS A 35 14.99 -4.99 11.08
C LYS A 35 13.99 -3.83 11.04
N ASP A 36 13.65 -3.27 12.20
CA ASP A 36 12.74 -2.13 12.33
C ASP A 36 13.48 -0.85 12.76
N ALA A 37 13.18 0.29 12.13
CA ALA A 37 13.61 1.60 12.59
C ALA A 37 12.79 2.08 13.82
N ARG A 38 13.47 2.43 14.92
CA ARG A 38 12.85 2.93 16.17
C ARG A 38 13.62 4.09 16.78
N PHE A 39 12.92 4.90 17.56
CA PHE A 39 13.53 6.02 18.29
C PHE A 39 14.31 5.53 19.51
N PHE A 40 15.49 6.09 19.75
CA PHE A 40 16.31 5.76 20.91
C PHE A 40 16.85 7.00 21.62
N PHE A 41 17.09 6.86 22.91
CA PHE A 41 17.82 7.81 23.75
C PHE A 41 18.96 7.08 24.46
N SER A 42 20.19 7.46 24.15
CA SER A 42 21.41 6.94 24.77
C SER A 42 22.06 8.00 25.65
N LEU A 43 22.52 7.60 26.83
CA LEU A 43 23.10 8.47 27.84
C LEU A 43 24.29 7.80 28.51
N ARG A 44 25.42 8.50 28.60
CA ARG A 44 26.54 8.11 29.45
C ARG A 44 27.11 9.29 30.22
N THR A 45 27.02 9.24 31.54
CA THR A 45 27.66 10.22 32.42
C THR A 45 29.17 9.99 32.50
N ASP A 46 29.92 11.03 32.88
CA ASP A 46 31.38 10.94 33.00
C ASP A 46 31.88 9.87 33.97
N ARG A 47 31.06 9.55 34.98
CA ARG A 47 31.37 8.55 36.02
C ARG A 47 30.94 7.14 35.62
N ALA A 48 30.10 6.99 34.59
CA ALA A 48 29.59 5.70 34.16
C ALA A 48 30.60 4.95 33.27
N ALA A 49 30.74 3.65 33.55
CA ALA A 49 31.60 2.75 32.79
C ALA A 49 31.05 2.45 31.37
N ALA A 50 29.73 2.51 31.18
CA ALA A 50 29.06 2.26 29.91
C ALA A 50 27.84 3.17 29.75
N ALA A 51 27.39 3.36 28.51
CA ALA A 51 26.15 4.05 28.20
C ALA A 51 24.93 3.20 28.60
N THR A 52 23.83 3.87 28.94
CA THR A 52 22.50 3.28 29.08
C THR A 52 21.62 3.81 27.99
N GLU A 53 20.83 2.92 27.40
CA GLU A 53 19.95 3.26 26.28
C GLU A 53 18.50 2.91 26.61
N VAL A 54 17.59 3.75 26.13
CA VAL A 54 16.15 3.53 26.15
C VAL A 54 15.65 3.57 24.71
N THR A 55 15.00 2.52 24.25
CA THR A 55 14.40 2.45 22.91
C THR A 55 12.88 2.47 23.00
N SER A 56 12.24 3.17 22.07
CA SER A 56 10.79 3.21 21.93
C SER A 56 10.24 1.90 21.38
N TYR A 57 9.03 1.52 21.81
CA TYR A 57 8.24 0.48 21.14
C TYR A 57 7.56 1.01 19.86
N HIS A 58 7.41 2.33 19.72
CA HIS A 58 6.87 2.95 18.50
C HIS A 58 7.87 2.87 17.36
N ARG A 59 7.39 2.40 16.20
CA ARG A 59 8.13 2.38 14.93
C ARG A 59 8.28 3.81 14.40
N TYR A 60 9.45 4.12 13.86
CA TYR A 60 9.66 5.34 13.09
C TYR A 60 8.82 5.28 11.81
N ARG A 61 8.09 6.35 11.51
CA ARG A 61 7.31 6.47 10.27
C ARG A 61 7.89 7.60 9.40
N PRO A 62 8.24 7.34 8.13
CA PRO A 62 8.68 8.39 7.21
C PRO A 62 7.53 9.36 6.90
N GLU A 63 7.86 10.56 6.41
CA GLU A 63 6.88 11.60 6.04
C GLU A 63 5.86 11.95 7.15
N ALA A 64 6.24 11.73 8.41
CA ALA A 64 5.46 12.03 9.59
C ALA A 64 6.28 12.85 10.57
N TRP A 65 5.71 13.97 11.00
CA TRP A 65 6.31 14.73 12.09
C TRP A 65 6.08 14.01 13.41
N THR A 66 7.18 13.73 14.12
CA THR A 66 7.17 13.11 15.44
C THR A 66 7.82 14.05 16.44
N HIS A 67 7.17 14.28 17.57
CA HIS A 67 7.75 15.05 18.67
C HIS A 67 8.48 14.13 19.64
N LEU A 68 9.82 14.19 19.62
CA LEU A 68 10.67 13.42 20.53
C LEU A 68 11.14 14.28 21.71
N ALA A 69 11.02 13.75 22.92
CA ALA A 69 11.60 14.38 24.10
C ALA A 69 12.32 13.36 24.98
N ALA A 70 13.39 13.82 25.64
CA ALA A 70 14.14 13.03 26.62
C ALA A 70 14.34 13.83 27.91
N SER A 71 14.31 13.14 29.05
CA SER A 71 14.49 13.76 30.37
C SER A 71 15.43 12.90 31.22
N TYR A 72 16.35 13.54 31.94
CA TYR A 72 17.24 12.89 32.89
C TYR A 72 17.35 13.72 34.18
N ASP A 73 16.98 13.12 35.32
CA ASP A 73 16.91 13.79 36.63
C ASP A 73 18.15 13.56 37.53
N GLY A 74 19.19 12.90 37.01
CA GLY A 74 20.37 12.51 37.79
C GLY A 74 20.33 11.06 38.29
N GLN A 75 19.22 10.36 38.12
CA GLN A 75 19.08 8.94 38.43
C GLN A 75 18.32 8.17 37.35
N TRP A 76 17.29 8.78 36.77
CA TRP A 76 16.41 8.18 35.79
C TRP A 76 16.44 8.93 34.48
N MET A 77 16.63 8.19 33.40
CA MET A 77 16.44 8.67 32.03
C MET A 77 15.11 8.18 31.49
N ALA A 78 14.38 9.02 30.77
CA ALA A 78 13.11 8.69 30.14
C ALA A 78 13.04 9.24 28.71
N LEU A 79 12.42 8.45 27.82
CA LEU A 79 12.12 8.81 26.44
C LEU A 79 10.62 8.99 26.26
N TYR A 80 10.23 10.01 25.50
CA TYR A 80 8.86 10.38 25.21
C TYR A 80 8.68 10.55 23.69
N VAL A 81 7.55 10.07 23.16
CA VAL A 81 7.13 10.22 21.76
C VAL A 81 5.73 10.81 21.77
N ASP A 82 5.53 11.92 21.06
CA ASP A 82 4.27 12.67 20.96
C ASP A 82 3.61 12.95 22.33
N GLY A 83 4.45 13.29 23.31
CA GLY A 83 4.02 13.61 24.68
C GLY A 83 3.81 12.40 25.60
N ALA A 84 3.78 11.17 25.08
CA ALA A 84 3.65 9.94 25.85
C ALA A 84 5.01 9.37 26.25
N ARG A 85 5.16 8.88 27.50
CA ARG A 85 6.41 8.23 27.95
C ARG A 85 6.50 6.81 27.40
N VAL A 86 7.51 6.52 26.60
CA VAL A 86 7.67 5.22 25.91
C VAL A 86 8.69 4.30 26.55
N GLY A 87 9.58 4.84 27.40
CA GLY A 87 10.56 4.04 28.12
C GLY A 87 11.27 4.81 29.23
N ARG A 88 11.85 4.08 30.18
CA ARG A 88 12.62 4.62 31.31
C ARG A 88 13.73 3.65 31.73
N ALA A 89 14.90 4.17 32.06
CA ALA A 89 16.02 3.38 32.60
C ALA A 89 16.73 4.10 33.75
N GLY A 90 17.36 3.34 34.64
CA GLY A 90 18.07 3.83 35.83
C GLY A 90 19.57 3.49 35.85
N GLY A 91 20.17 3.20 34.69
CA GLY A 91 21.56 2.75 34.59
C GLY A 91 22.63 3.85 34.66
N GLN A 92 22.20 5.12 34.79
CA GLN A 92 23.07 6.29 34.87
C GLN A 92 22.86 7.00 36.20
N GLY A 93 23.93 7.60 36.74
CA GLY A 93 23.87 8.26 38.04
C GLY A 93 24.72 9.52 38.09
N GLY A 94 24.17 10.54 38.78
CA GLY A 94 24.82 11.81 39.04
C GLY A 94 24.80 12.77 37.84
N PRO A 95 25.60 13.86 37.92
CA PRO A 95 25.68 14.86 36.86
C PRO A 95 26.15 14.28 35.52
N LEU A 96 25.64 14.84 34.41
CA LEU A 96 26.03 14.44 33.05
C LEU A 96 27.54 14.52 32.83
N HIS A 97 28.16 15.60 33.32
CA HIS A 97 29.58 15.86 33.19
C HIS A 97 30.16 16.43 34.48
N SER A 98 31.46 16.23 34.67
CA SER A 98 32.19 16.94 35.74
C SER A 98 32.40 18.40 35.36
N THR A 99 32.62 19.26 36.36
CA THR A 99 32.94 20.68 36.14
C THR A 99 34.18 20.88 35.28
N PHE A 100 35.14 19.96 35.36
CA PHE A 100 36.36 19.96 34.55
C PHE A 100 36.10 19.62 33.08
N MET A 101 35.18 18.69 32.80
CA MET A 101 34.87 18.24 31.43
C MET A 101 33.78 19.05 30.73
N ALA A 102 33.28 20.13 31.37
CA ALA A 102 32.19 20.95 30.83
C ALA A 102 32.58 21.69 29.54
N SER A 103 33.84 22.14 29.42
CA SER A 103 34.37 22.80 28.21
C SER A 103 34.62 21.86 27.03
N CYS A 104 34.56 20.55 27.27
CA CYS A 104 34.86 19.51 26.28
C CYS A 104 33.62 18.98 25.56
N ARG A 105 32.52 19.74 25.55
CA ARG A 105 31.23 19.30 25.05
C ARG A 105 30.76 20.11 23.86
N THR A 106 30.32 19.40 22.82
CA THR A 106 29.73 20.01 21.62
C THR A 106 28.35 19.45 21.41
N LEU A 107 27.36 20.32 21.26
CA LEU A 107 26.02 19.96 20.80
C LEU A 107 26.04 19.89 19.27
N LEU A 108 25.75 18.72 18.70
CA LEU A 108 25.64 18.51 17.26
C LEU A 108 24.20 18.16 16.90
N LEU A 109 23.80 18.60 15.71
CA LEU A 109 22.51 18.28 15.09
C LEU A 109 22.74 17.58 13.78
N GLY A 110 21.89 16.60 13.50
CA GLY A 110 21.85 15.88 12.23
C GLY A 110 23.07 14.99 11.95
N GLY A 111 23.75 14.51 12.98
CA GLY A 111 24.85 13.57 12.86
C GLY A 111 25.63 13.39 14.15
N ASP A 112 26.75 12.68 14.06
CA ASP A 112 27.69 12.48 15.17
C ASP A 112 29.02 13.25 14.98
N ALA A 113 29.92 13.07 15.94
CA ALA A 113 31.24 13.68 15.91
C ALA A 113 32.26 12.92 15.03
N TRP A 114 31.89 11.81 14.38
CA TRP A 114 32.82 10.78 13.91
C TRP A 114 32.81 10.45 12.42
N GLY A 115 32.06 11.16 11.57
CA GLY A 115 32.19 11.04 10.11
C GLY A 115 30.99 11.60 9.35
N THR A 116 30.98 11.45 8.02
CA THR A 116 29.84 11.84 7.15
C THR A 116 28.82 10.72 6.96
N GLU A 117 29.15 9.48 7.32
CA GLU A 117 28.30 8.29 7.11
C GLU A 117 27.09 8.24 8.07
N HIS A 118 27.06 9.03 9.15
CA HIS A 118 26.01 8.99 10.20
C HIS A 118 25.08 10.20 10.17
N THR A 119 24.85 10.80 9.00
CA THR A 119 24.09 12.06 8.90
C THR A 119 22.58 11.81 8.87
N PHE A 120 21.82 12.59 9.64
CA PHE A 120 20.37 12.55 9.61
C PHE A 120 19.85 13.19 8.32
N ARG A 121 19.02 12.44 7.59
CA ARG A 121 18.37 12.89 6.36
C ARG A 121 16.88 13.07 6.66
N GLY A 122 16.47 14.31 6.93
CA GLY A 122 15.09 14.64 7.28
C GLY A 122 14.93 16.11 7.71
N HIS A 123 13.71 16.49 8.09
CA HIS A 123 13.39 17.85 8.53
C HIS A 123 13.39 17.97 10.06
N LEU A 124 13.91 19.09 10.58
CA LEU A 124 13.83 19.46 11.99
C LEU A 124 13.12 20.81 12.11
N ALA A 125 11.99 20.84 12.83
CA ALA A 125 11.19 22.06 13.01
C ALA A 125 11.72 22.94 14.15
N GLY A 126 12.25 22.32 15.20
CA GLY A 126 12.78 23.05 16.35
C GLY A 126 13.54 22.16 17.32
N LEU A 127 14.28 22.81 18.21
CA LEU A 127 14.98 22.17 19.31
C LEU A 127 14.82 23.02 20.56
N ALA A 128 14.53 22.37 21.68
CA ALA A 128 14.54 23.00 22.99
C ALA A 128 15.32 22.15 24.00
N LEU A 129 16.14 22.83 24.81
CA LEU A 129 17.01 22.21 25.81
C LEU A 129 16.84 22.90 27.16
N TRP A 130 16.69 22.11 28.22
CA TRP A 130 16.55 22.59 29.59
C TRP A 130 17.73 22.14 30.44
N LYS A 131 18.09 22.96 31.44
CA LYS A 131 19.05 22.61 32.50
C LYS A 131 18.43 21.81 33.65
N ILE A 132 17.11 21.62 33.63
CA ILE A 132 16.33 20.86 34.63
C ILE A 132 15.55 19.74 33.94
N ALA A 133 15.32 18.65 34.67
CA ALA A 133 14.44 17.58 34.21
C ALA A 133 12.98 18.04 34.28
N LEU A 134 12.26 17.96 33.17
CA LEU A 134 10.83 18.26 33.12
C LEU A 134 10.00 17.03 33.47
N SER A 135 8.86 17.25 34.12
CA SER A 135 7.86 16.21 34.38
C SER A 135 7.06 15.88 33.11
N GLN A 136 6.43 14.70 33.09
CA GLN A 136 5.58 14.26 31.98
C GLN A 136 4.49 15.28 31.63
N HIS A 137 3.77 15.80 32.62
CA HIS A 137 2.72 16.80 32.42
C HIS A 137 3.25 18.07 31.72
N HIS A 138 4.46 18.54 32.09
CA HIS A 138 5.05 19.69 31.43
C HIS A 138 5.48 19.38 30.00
N LEU A 139 6.05 18.20 29.72
CA LEU A 139 6.42 17.80 28.36
C LEU A 139 5.21 17.64 27.45
N GLN A 140 4.12 17.03 27.95
CA GLN A 140 2.87 16.87 27.21
C GLN A 140 2.21 18.23 26.89
N ARG A 141 2.18 19.14 27.87
CA ARG A 141 1.67 20.50 27.63
C ARG A 141 2.49 21.26 26.58
N ARG A 142 3.81 21.06 26.53
CA ARG A 142 4.70 21.71 25.55
C ARG A 142 4.57 21.13 24.15
N PHE A 143 4.26 19.85 24.04
CA PHE A 143 3.87 19.24 22.77
C PHE A 143 2.61 19.93 22.20
N LEU A 144 1.62 20.22 23.05
CA LEU A 144 0.35 20.84 22.63
C LEU A 144 0.43 22.37 22.40
N GLU A 145 1.13 23.10 23.28
CA GLU A 145 1.13 24.57 23.28
C GLU A 145 2.41 25.21 22.69
N GLY A 146 3.42 24.41 22.36
CA GLY A 146 4.74 24.91 21.94
C GLY A 146 5.61 25.48 23.08
N VAL A 147 6.79 25.99 22.72
CA VAL A 147 7.82 26.49 23.65
C VAL A 147 7.92 28.02 23.59
N THR A 148 7.61 28.71 24.70
CA THR A 148 7.76 30.17 24.84
C THR A 148 9.10 30.59 25.46
N LYS A 149 9.66 31.74 25.02
CA LYS A 149 10.89 32.30 25.61
C LYS A 149 10.62 32.79 27.05
N GLY A 150 11.58 32.58 27.96
CA GLY A 150 11.52 33.05 29.36
C GLY A 150 11.09 32.02 30.41
N MET A 151 10.93 30.75 30.03
CA MET A 151 10.58 29.68 30.97
C MET A 151 11.72 29.29 31.90
N ALA A 152 11.37 28.93 33.14
CA ALA A 152 12.32 28.48 34.15
C ALA A 152 13.14 27.28 33.65
N GLY A 153 14.47 27.41 33.70
CA GLY A 153 15.38 26.33 33.33
C GLY A 153 15.56 26.09 31.83
N LEU A 154 14.97 26.90 30.95
CA LEU A 154 15.21 26.82 29.51
C LEU A 154 16.61 27.38 29.17
N THR A 155 17.43 26.58 28.50
CA THR A 155 18.80 26.94 28.09
C THR A 155 18.84 27.37 26.63
N LEU A 156 18.15 26.64 25.75
CA LEU A 156 18.11 26.89 24.31
C LEU A 156 16.69 26.59 23.81
N ALA A 157 16.16 27.46 22.96
CA ALA A 157 14.97 27.20 22.15
C ALA A 157 15.18 27.83 20.78
N THR A 158 15.14 27.03 19.72
CA THR A 158 15.35 27.48 18.34
C THR A 158 14.29 26.91 17.40
N SER A 159 13.82 27.76 16.48
CA SER A 159 12.93 27.41 15.37
C SER A 159 13.68 27.37 14.02
N PHE A 160 15.02 27.37 14.07
CA PHE A 160 15.94 27.36 12.93
C PHE A 160 15.75 28.46 11.87
N ALA A 161 14.89 29.46 12.10
CA ALA A 161 14.69 30.60 11.18
C ALA A 161 15.95 31.46 10.99
N THR A 162 16.88 31.43 11.94
CA THR A 162 18.15 32.18 11.91
C THR A 162 19.33 31.30 12.35
N LEU A 163 19.63 30.27 11.53
CA LEU A 163 20.69 29.28 11.81
C LEU A 163 22.04 29.94 12.08
N GLU A 164 22.43 30.88 11.23
CA GLU A 164 23.76 31.55 11.23
C GLU A 164 24.08 32.30 12.53
N HIS A 165 23.05 32.72 13.28
CA HIS A 165 23.24 33.46 14.54
C HIS A 165 23.52 32.56 15.75
N HIS A 166 23.17 31.27 15.70
CA HIS A 166 23.23 30.36 16.85
C HIS A 166 24.02 29.07 16.57
N TRP A 167 24.31 28.77 15.31
CA TRP A 167 24.94 27.53 14.87
C TRP A 167 26.08 27.81 13.90
N VAL A 168 27.05 26.89 13.87
CA VAL A 168 28.15 26.88 12.90
C VAL A 168 28.21 25.50 12.23
N PRO A 169 28.55 25.41 10.93
CA PRO A 169 28.75 24.13 10.29
C PRO A 169 29.91 23.39 10.96
N PHE A 170 29.74 22.09 11.18
CA PHE A 170 30.79 21.26 11.77
C PHE A 170 31.71 20.73 10.64
N ARG A 171 33.01 20.98 10.75
CA ARG A 171 34.03 20.65 9.73
C ARG A 171 33.74 21.35 8.38
N GLU A 172 33.97 20.67 7.25
CA GLU A 172 33.75 21.21 5.89
C GLU A 172 32.28 21.16 5.42
N GLY A 173 31.33 21.01 6.36
CA GLY A 173 29.90 20.95 6.04
C GLY A 173 29.31 22.31 5.64
N ALA A 174 28.15 22.27 4.97
CA ALA A 174 27.31 23.44 4.71
C ALA A 174 26.15 23.51 5.71
N PHE A 175 25.52 24.68 5.85
CA PHE A 175 24.26 24.78 6.58
C PHE A 175 23.16 23.95 5.90
N PRO A 176 22.26 23.33 6.67
CA PRO A 176 21.09 22.66 6.09
C PRO A 176 20.17 23.69 5.43
N TRP A 177 19.41 23.23 4.44
CA TRP A 177 18.47 24.08 3.73
C TRP A 177 17.28 24.43 4.63
N GLN A 178 16.98 25.73 4.76
CA GLN A 178 15.77 26.18 5.43
C GLN A 178 14.60 26.11 4.46
N ARG A 179 13.51 25.47 4.89
CA ARG A 179 12.24 25.47 4.17
C ARG A 179 11.12 25.83 5.12
N VAL A 180 10.19 26.64 4.65
CA VAL A 180 8.90 26.87 5.32
C VAL A 180 7.99 25.74 4.87
N LEU A 181 7.82 24.74 5.72
CA LEU A 181 6.82 23.70 5.51
C LEU A 181 5.51 24.15 6.17
N PRO A 182 4.33 23.85 5.58
CA PRO A 182 3.08 23.98 6.31
C PRO A 182 3.21 23.19 7.62
N PHE A 183 2.76 23.75 8.74
CA PHE A 183 2.72 22.99 9.98
C PHE A 183 1.86 21.75 9.71
N PRO A 184 2.40 20.53 9.88
CA PRO A 184 1.59 19.33 9.71
C PRO A 184 0.43 19.40 10.70
N LEU A 185 -0.71 18.91 10.24
CA LEU A 185 -1.79 18.53 11.15
C LEU A 185 -1.21 17.55 12.17
N SER A 186 -1.48 17.79 13.46
CA SER A 186 -0.99 16.95 14.56
C SER A 186 -1.19 15.46 14.25
N PRO A 187 -0.31 14.54 14.67
CA PRO A 187 -0.47 13.10 14.43
C PRO A 187 -1.80 12.51 14.94
N VAL A 188 -2.48 13.21 15.86
CA VAL A 188 -3.88 12.98 16.27
C VAL A 188 -4.87 12.99 15.09
N LEU A 189 -4.51 13.61 13.97
CA LEU A 189 -5.35 13.84 12.77
C LEU A 189 -5.07 12.86 11.63
N ARG A 190 -4.41 11.72 11.88
CA ARG A 190 -4.34 10.58 10.93
C ARG A 190 -5.24 9.40 11.38
N PRO A 191 -6.57 9.56 11.50
CA PRO A 191 -7.46 8.53 12.04
C PRO A 191 -7.70 7.34 11.09
N LEU A 192 -7.29 7.42 9.82
CA LEU A 192 -7.70 6.48 8.76
C LEU A 192 -6.68 5.39 8.40
N GLY A 193 -5.71 5.10 9.28
CA GLY A 193 -4.80 3.98 9.05
C GLY A 193 -5.51 2.62 9.17
N PRO A 194 -5.10 1.60 8.40
CA PRO A 194 -5.62 0.25 8.58
C PRO A 194 -5.28 -0.31 9.98
N PRO A 195 -6.13 -1.19 10.56
CA PRO A 195 -5.77 -1.98 11.73
C PRO A 195 -4.67 -2.99 11.37
N ALA A 196 -4.09 -3.65 12.37
CA ALA A 196 -2.95 -4.56 12.16
C ALA A 196 -3.24 -5.71 11.17
N CYS A 197 -4.50 -6.14 11.06
CA CYS A 197 -4.95 -7.20 10.16
C CYS A 197 -5.69 -6.68 8.92
N GLY A 198 -5.77 -5.36 8.76
CA GLY A 198 -6.40 -4.71 7.62
C GLY A 198 -5.36 -4.21 6.62
N GLN A 199 -5.81 -3.99 5.39
CA GLN A 199 -4.95 -3.53 4.29
C GLN A 199 -5.13 -2.03 4.01
N THR A 200 -6.36 -1.51 4.17
CA THR A 200 -6.69 -0.14 3.74
C THR A 200 -7.45 0.66 4.80
N ALA A 201 -7.69 1.95 4.51
CA ALA A 201 -8.58 2.78 5.33
C ALA A 201 -10.00 2.22 5.46
N CYS A 202 -10.48 1.43 4.50
CA CYS A 202 -11.79 0.77 4.57
C CYS A 202 -11.85 -0.40 5.57
N ASP A 203 -10.72 -0.78 6.16
CA ASP A 203 -10.65 -1.77 7.24
C ASP A 203 -10.61 -1.11 8.62
N ASN A 204 -10.51 0.22 8.67
CA ASN A 204 -10.50 0.97 9.92
C ASN A 204 -11.88 0.87 10.62
N VAL A 205 -11.85 0.41 11.87
CA VAL A 205 -13.06 0.16 12.68
C VAL A 205 -13.94 1.40 12.79
N GLU A 206 -13.34 2.57 13.03
CA GLU A 206 -14.08 3.82 13.21
C GLU A 206 -14.74 4.23 11.89
N LEU A 207 -13.99 4.19 10.78
CA LEU A 207 -14.49 4.52 9.45
C LEU A 207 -15.67 3.63 9.04
N VAL A 208 -15.53 2.30 9.17
CA VAL A 208 -16.61 1.37 8.82
C VAL A 208 -17.84 1.60 9.71
N SER A 209 -17.63 1.97 10.98
CA SER A 209 -18.73 2.33 11.88
C SER A 209 -19.53 3.55 11.38
N TYR A 210 -18.88 4.53 10.75
CA TYR A 210 -19.57 5.67 10.14
C TYR A 210 -20.37 5.25 8.91
N TYR A 211 -19.85 4.39 8.03
CA TYR A 211 -20.64 3.86 6.90
C TYR A 211 -21.86 3.07 7.39
N ASN A 212 -21.74 2.34 8.49
CA ASN A 212 -22.86 1.65 9.11
C ASN A 212 -23.93 2.60 9.65
N ARG A 213 -23.52 3.62 10.42
CA ARG A 213 -24.43 4.50 11.17
C ARG A 213 -24.95 5.71 10.38
N HIS A 214 -24.17 6.23 9.43
CA HIS A 214 -24.50 7.42 8.64
C HIS A 214 -24.97 7.05 7.24
N TRP A 215 -26.28 6.94 7.09
CA TRP A 215 -26.95 6.50 5.85
C TRP A 215 -26.48 7.19 4.55
N PRO A 216 -26.23 8.51 4.49
CA PRO A 216 -25.78 9.17 3.26
C PRO A 216 -24.54 8.55 2.61
N LEU A 217 -23.64 7.95 3.40
CA LEU A 217 -22.45 7.26 2.88
C LEU A 217 -22.81 5.99 2.08
N ARG A 218 -23.97 5.39 2.37
CA ARG A 218 -24.52 4.21 1.67
C ARG A 218 -25.67 4.57 0.72
N SER A 219 -25.69 5.81 0.24
CA SER A 219 -26.63 6.27 -0.79
C SER A 219 -26.49 5.46 -2.08
N GLY A 220 -27.51 5.50 -2.95
CA GLY A 220 -27.57 4.71 -4.19
C GLY A 220 -26.34 4.89 -5.09
N LYS A 221 -25.61 3.79 -5.35
CA LYS A 221 -24.46 3.75 -6.26
C LYS A 221 -24.80 2.90 -7.49
N ALA A 222 -24.70 3.50 -8.68
CA ALA A 222 -24.91 2.82 -9.96
C ALA A 222 -23.56 2.52 -10.61
N VAL A 223 -23.16 1.26 -10.58
CA VAL A 223 -21.82 0.77 -10.92
C VAL A 223 -21.85 0.13 -12.31
N ARG A 224 -20.88 0.49 -13.16
CA ARG A 224 -20.73 -0.08 -14.51
C ARG A 224 -19.84 -1.30 -14.48
N TYR A 225 -20.28 -2.37 -15.15
CA TYR A 225 -19.44 -3.52 -15.41
C TYR A 225 -19.58 -3.97 -16.86
N ARG A 226 -18.55 -4.63 -17.37
CA ARG A 226 -18.45 -5.08 -18.75
C ARG A 226 -18.13 -6.56 -18.81
N VAL A 227 -18.92 -7.30 -19.57
CA VAL A 227 -18.66 -8.70 -19.91
C VAL A 227 -17.90 -8.76 -21.21
N VAL A 228 -16.71 -9.36 -21.19
CA VAL A 228 -15.85 -9.53 -22.37
C VAL A 228 -16.12 -10.92 -22.96
N ASN A 229 -16.89 -10.96 -24.05
CA ASN A 229 -17.27 -12.20 -24.70
C ASN A 229 -16.47 -12.38 -26.00
N LEU A 230 -15.68 -13.45 -26.09
CA LEU A 230 -14.92 -13.76 -27.30
C LEU A 230 -15.79 -14.56 -28.27
N LEU A 231 -15.69 -14.25 -29.56
CA LEU A 231 -16.36 -14.93 -30.66
C LEU A 231 -15.38 -15.18 -31.80
N GLU A 232 -15.70 -16.15 -32.65
CA GLU A 232 -15.00 -16.30 -33.93
C GLU A 232 -15.27 -15.07 -34.83
N ASP A 233 -14.42 -14.84 -35.83
CA ASP A 233 -14.51 -13.64 -36.70
C ASP A 233 -15.86 -13.54 -37.43
N GLY A 234 -16.45 -14.70 -37.75
CA GLY A 234 -17.79 -14.81 -38.32
C GLY A 234 -18.95 -14.52 -37.34
N GLY A 235 -18.65 -14.21 -36.08
CA GLY A 235 -19.63 -13.98 -35.01
C GLY A 235 -20.22 -15.25 -34.39
N GLY A 236 -19.73 -16.43 -34.80
CA GLY A 236 -20.15 -17.73 -34.26
C GLY A 236 -19.41 -18.13 -32.98
N ARG A 237 -19.92 -19.16 -32.30
CA ARG A 237 -19.32 -19.80 -31.12
C ARG A 237 -18.87 -18.80 -30.03
N PRO A 238 -19.77 -18.02 -29.42
CA PRO A 238 -19.39 -17.17 -28.30
C PRO A 238 -18.84 -17.99 -27.12
N THR A 239 -18.04 -17.38 -26.25
CA THR A 239 -17.59 -18.00 -24.99
C THR A 239 -18.77 -18.28 -24.06
N VAL A 240 -19.66 -17.29 -23.90
CA VAL A 240 -20.92 -17.43 -23.16
C VAL A 240 -22.11 -16.96 -24.00
N THR A 241 -23.26 -17.60 -23.83
CA THR A 241 -24.49 -17.23 -24.54
C THR A 241 -25.10 -15.94 -23.98
N ARG A 242 -25.91 -15.24 -24.79
CA ARG A 242 -26.65 -14.05 -24.31
C ARG A 242 -27.60 -14.38 -23.18
N GLU A 243 -28.19 -15.57 -23.16
CA GLU A 243 -29.07 -16.03 -22.08
C GLU A 243 -28.33 -16.16 -20.75
N GLN A 244 -27.11 -16.72 -20.76
CA GLN A 244 -26.25 -16.76 -19.58
C GLN A 244 -25.95 -15.35 -19.06
N VAL A 245 -25.55 -14.43 -19.95
CA VAL A 245 -25.26 -13.03 -19.58
C VAL A 245 -26.47 -12.36 -18.91
N TRP A 246 -27.66 -12.49 -19.49
CA TRP A 246 -28.87 -11.90 -18.92
C TRP A 246 -29.30 -12.55 -17.59
N ARG A 247 -29.18 -13.88 -17.48
CA ARG A 247 -29.48 -14.60 -16.23
C ARG A 247 -28.54 -14.16 -15.11
N GLN A 248 -27.24 -14.09 -15.41
CA GLN A 248 -26.24 -13.64 -14.45
C GLN A 248 -26.44 -12.18 -14.04
N HIS A 249 -26.70 -11.30 -15.01
CA HIS A 249 -26.97 -9.89 -14.72
C HIS A 249 -28.16 -9.70 -13.78
N ARG A 250 -29.23 -10.48 -13.99
CA ARG A 250 -30.41 -10.46 -13.13
C ARG A 250 -30.07 -10.92 -11.71
N ALA A 251 -29.36 -12.05 -11.55
CA ALA A 251 -28.96 -12.57 -10.25
C ALA A 251 -28.07 -11.56 -9.50
N LEU A 252 -27.05 -11.01 -10.15
CA LEU A 252 -26.18 -9.98 -9.58
C LEU A 252 -26.99 -8.74 -9.15
N SER A 253 -27.90 -8.27 -10.00
CA SER A 253 -28.72 -7.10 -9.68
C SER A 253 -29.66 -7.37 -8.49
N GLU A 254 -30.26 -8.56 -8.42
CA GLU A 254 -31.15 -8.95 -7.32
C GLU A 254 -30.41 -9.08 -5.99
N ALA A 255 -29.18 -9.61 -5.99
CA ALA A 255 -28.35 -9.76 -4.80
C ALA A 255 -27.87 -8.43 -4.21
N PHE A 256 -27.49 -7.46 -5.05
CA PHE A 256 -26.93 -6.18 -4.59
C PHE A 256 -27.97 -5.06 -4.39
N ARG A 257 -29.14 -5.15 -5.03
CA ARG A 257 -30.21 -4.13 -4.94
C ARG A 257 -30.65 -3.80 -3.50
N PRO A 258 -30.81 -4.74 -2.56
CA PRO A 258 -31.18 -4.43 -1.17
C PRO A 258 -30.18 -3.50 -0.47
N TYR A 259 -28.95 -3.44 -0.97
CA TYR A 259 -27.84 -2.71 -0.39
C TYR A 259 -27.53 -1.40 -1.12
N ASN A 260 -28.47 -0.86 -1.90
CA ASN A 260 -28.31 0.38 -2.68
C ASN A 260 -27.18 0.35 -3.73
N ILE A 261 -26.74 -0.84 -4.14
CA ILE A 261 -25.77 -1.01 -5.22
C ILE A 261 -26.53 -1.56 -6.42
N SER A 262 -26.45 -0.84 -7.54
CA SER A 262 -27.08 -1.23 -8.80
C SER A 262 -26.04 -1.39 -9.89
N TRP A 263 -26.26 -2.34 -10.79
CA TRP A 263 -25.29 -2.71 -11.81
C TRP A 263 -25.78 -2.35 -13.20
N GLN A 264 -24.90 -1.76 -14.00
CA GLN A 264 -25.16 -1.48 -15.41
C GLN A 264 -24.26 -2.35 -16.27
N LEU A 265 -24.88 -3.29 -16.99
CA LEU A 265 -24.21 -4.20 -17.90
C LEU A 265 -23.82 -3.52 -19.21
N SER A 266 -22.58 -3.70 -19.62
CA SER A 266 -22.09 -3.52 -20.98
C SER A 266 -21.59 -4.86 -21.53
N LEU A 267 -22.05 -5.27 -22.71
CA LEU A 267 -21.56 -6.49 -23.37
C LEU A 267 -20.58 -6.11 -24.49
N LEU A 268 -19.31 -6.50 -24.34
CA LEU A 268 -18.28 -6.31 -25.36
C LEU A 268 -18.05 -7.64 -26.10
N GLU A 269 -18.48 -7.68 -27.35
CA GLU A 269 -18.27 -8.81 -28.25
C GLU A 269 -16.96 -8.61 -29.04
N VAL A 270 -15.92 -9.39 -28.70
CA VAL A 270 -14.62 -9.36 -29.38
C VAL A 270 -14.59 -10.46 -30.43
N ARG A 271 -14.51 -10.09 -31.71
CA ARG A 271 -14.45 -11.03 -32.84
C ARG A 271 -12.99 -11.30 -33.19
N ASN A 272 -12.47 -12.43 -32.73
CA ASN A 272 -11.10 -12.86 -32.99
C ASN A 272 -11.02 -14.39 -32.92
N SER A 273 -10.97 -15.05 -34.08
CA SER A 273 -10.90 -16.52 -34.15
C SER A 273 -9.64 -17.10 -33.51
N SER A 274 -8.51 -16.37 -33.55
CA SER A 274 -7.25 -16.82 -32.95
C SER A 274 -7.40 -16.93 -31.43
N LEU A 275 -7.84 -15.83 -30.79
CA LEU A 275 -8.09 -15.81 -29.33
C LEU A 275 -9.17 -16.81 -28.93
N ARG A 276 -10.26 -16.90 -29.70
CA ARG A 276 -11.40 -17.76 -29.36
C ARG A 276 -11.08 -19.26 -29.43
N ARG A 277 -10.14 -19.67 -30.28
CA ARG A 277 -9.76 -21.08 -30.46
C ARG A 277 -8.76 -21.56 -29.42
N ARG A 278 -8.00 -20.67 -28.80
CA ARG A 278 -7.11 -21.01 -27.69
C ARG A 278 -7.89 -21.22 -26.40
N THR A 279 -7.41 -22.14 -25.57
CA THR A 279 -7.94 -22.34 -24.23
C THR A 279 -7.27 -21.37 -23.28
N VAL A 280 -8.04 -20.48 -22.69
CA VAL A 280 -7.55 -19.53 -21.69
C VAL A 280 -7.45 -20.26 -20.35
N LEU A 281 -6.25 -20.37 -19.79
CA LEU A 281 -5.99 -21.05 -18.52
C LEU A 281 -5.66 -20.03 -17.44
N LEU A 282 -6.23 -20.25 -16.26
CA LEU A 282 -5.97 -19.41 -15.09
C LEU A 282 -4.71 -19.89 -14.35
N GLY A 283 -3.79 -18.97 -14.07
CA GLY A 283 -2.56 -19.22 -13.30
C GLY A 283 -1.42 -19.91 -14.06
N CYS A 284 -1.71 -20.43 -15.25
CA CYS A 284 -0.74 -21.10 -16.12
C CYS A 284 -0.16 -20.13 -17.15
N GLU A 285 1.02 -19.59 -16.85
CA GLU A 285 1.80 -18.76 -17.77
C GLU A 285 2.65 -19.63 -18.70
N PRO A 286 2.94 -19.20 -19.95
CA PRO A 286 3.77 -19.99 -20.88
C PRO A 286 5.13 -20.37 -20.31
N SER A 287 5.67 -19.49 -19.46
CA SER A 287 6.97 -19.61 -18.82
C SER A 287 7.04 -20.78 -17.79
N LYS A 288 5.89 -21.32 -17.38
CA LYS A 288 5.79 -22.49 -16.50
C LYS A 288 5.81 -23.82 -17.26
N ILE A 289 5.54 -23.81 -18.56
CA ILE A 289 5.42 -25.04 -19.36
C ILE A 289 6.78 -25.60 -19.71
N GLY A 290 7.08 -26.83 -19.25
CA GLY A 290 8.35 -27.49 -19.56
C GLY A 290 9.53 -26.90 -18.80
N ASN A 291 9.30 -26.37 -17.59
CA ASN A 291 10.34 -25.79 -16.74
C ASN A 291 11.03 -26.84 -15.82
N GLU A 292 10.87 -28.13 -16.12
CA GLU A 292 11.33 -29.29 -15.34
C GLU A 292 10.61 -29.46 -14.00
N ARG A 293 9.53 -28.72 -13.75
CA ARG A 293 8.71 -28.81 -12.53
C ARG A 293 7.27 -29.09 -12.93
N CYS A 294 6.63 -29.99 -12.19
CA CYS A 294 5.19 -30.16 -12.33
C CYS A 294 4.43 -29.04 -11.60
N ASP A 295 3.94 -28.07 -12.35
CA ASP A 295 3.08 -26.97 -11.91
C ASP A 295 1.59 -27.39 -12.00
N PRO A 296 0.89 -27.54 -10.87
CA PRO A 296 -0.49 -28.06 -10.84
C PRO A 296 -1.50 -27.26 -11.65
N GLU A 297 -1.30 -25.94 -11.76
CA GLU A 297 -2.09 -25.01 -12.57
C GLU A 297 -1.91 -25.22 -14.07
N CYS A 298 -0.83 -25.88 -14.49
CA CYS A 298 -0.47 -26.16 -15.87
C CYS A 298 -0.64 -27.65 -16.24
N GLU A 299 -1.09 -28.50 -15.32
CA GLU A 299 -1.32 -29.95 -15.51
C GLU A 299 -2.52 -30.28 -16.44
N HIS A 300 -2.55 -29.70 -17.64
CA HIS A 300 -3.69 -29.76 -18.56
C HIS A 300 -3.37 -30.58 -19.82
N PRO A 301 -4.35 -31.30 -20.42
CA PRO A 301 -4.10 -32.03 -21.66
C PRO A 301 -3.65 -31.14 -22.83
N LEU A 302 -4.10 -29.87 -22.87
CA LEU A 302 -3.76 -28.91 -23.93
C LEU A 302 -2.43 -28.17 -23.71
N THR A 303 -1.75 -28.44 -22.60
CA THR A 303 -0.38 -27.97 -22.33
C THR A 303 0.61 -29.13 -22.36
N GLY A 304 0.17 -30.34 -22.75
CA GLY A 304 1.00 -31.55 -22.69
C GLY A 304 1.24 -32.06 -21.27
N TYR A 305 0.35 -31.76 -20.32
CA TYR A 305 0.56 -31.97 -18.88
C TYR A 305 1.84 -31.27 -18.43
N ASP A 306 1.86 -29.96 -18.66
CA ASP A 306 2.97 -29.09 -18.30
C ASP A 306 4.24 -29.36 -19.09
N GLY A 307 4.11 -29.42 -20.43
CA GLY A 307 5.23 -29.72 -21.32
C GLY A 307 5.80 -31.12 -21.14
N GLY A 308 5.10 -32.02 -20.43
CA GLY A 308 5.55 -33.35 -20.06
C GLY A 308 6.11 -33.46 -18.63
N ASP A 309 6.21 -32.36 -17.88
CA ASP A 309 6.82 -32.35 -16.53
C ASP A 309 5.95 -33.05 -15.49
N CYS A 310 4.62 -32.92 -15.59
CA CYS A 310 3.70 -33.60 -14.68
C CYS A 310 3.42 -35.06 -15.05
N ARG A 311 3.56 -35.40 -16.35
CA ARG A 311 3.31 -36.76 -16.84
C ARG A 311 4.34 -37.15 -17.87
N TRP A 312 5.11 -38.18 -17.53
CA TRP A 312 6.11 -38.71 -18.45
C TRP A 312 5.45 -39.36 -19.67
N SER A 313 5.60 -38.70 -20.83
CA SER A 313 5.33 -39.26 -22.15
C SER A 313 6.37 -40.31 -22.53
N GLY A 314 5.97 -41.45 -23.11
CA GLY A 314 6.89 -42.57 -23.39
C GLY A 314 8.13 -42.21 -24.22
N ARG A 315 9.07 -43.16 -24.42
CA ARG A 315 10.31 -42.89 -25.18
C ARG A 315 10.03 -42.38 -26.60
N CYS A 316 10.40 -41.13 -26.89
CA CYS A 316 10.51 -40.61 -28.24
C CYS A 316 11.75 -41.18 -28.94
N PHE A 317 11.61 -41.53 -30.22
CA PHE A 317 12.73 -41.97 -31.06
C PHE A 317 13.14 -40.85 -32.01
N SER A 318 14.45 -40.64 -32.19
CA SER A 318 14.97 -39.51 -32.97
C SER A 318 14.52 -39.43 -34.42
N TRP A 319 14.07 -40.53 -35.04
CA TRP A 319 13.55 -40.54 -36.41
C TRP A 319 12.09 -40.13 -36.53
N LYS A 320 11.37 -39.98 -35.40
CA LYS A 320 9.99 -39.49 -35.37
C LYS A 320 9.92 -37.98 -35.32
N ARG A 321 10.95 -37.32 -34.80
CA ARG A 321 11.00 -35.87 -34.72
C ARG A 321 11.23 -35.25 -36.09
N ARG A 322 10.49 -34.17 -36.39
CA ARG A 322 10.57 -33.43 -37.65
C ARG A 322 10.31 -34.26 -38.92
N ASP A 323 9.46 -35.29 -38.82
CA ASP A 323 9.06 -36.15 -39.94
C ASP A 323 7.82 -35.65 -40.69
N GLY A 324 7.24 -34.52 -40.24
CA GLY A 324 6.03 -33.90 -40.77
C GLY A 324 4.74 -34.46 -40.17
N VAL A 325 4.82 -35.28 -39.12
CA VAL A 325 3.69 -35.86 -38.38
C VAL A 325 3.85 -35.54 -36.90
N CYS A 326 2.82 -34.98 -36.27
CA CYS A 326 2.84 -34.75 -34.82
C CYS A 326 2.73 -36.08 -34.03
N HIS A 327 3.84 -36.55 -33.47
CA HIS A 327 3.91 -37.69 -32.55
C HIS A 327 3.73 -37.22 -31.12
N MET A 328 2.60 -37.56 -30.50
CA MET A 328 2.26 -37.09 -29.15
C MET A 328 3.24 -37.56 -28.07
N GLU A 329 3.92 -38.69 -28.26
CA GLU A 329 4.98 -39.14 -27.35
C GLU A 329 6.24 -38.24 -27.39
N CYS A 330 6.47 -37.54 -28.50
CA CYS A 330 7.57 -36.59 -28.70
C CYS A 330 7.14 -35.13 -28.45
N ASN A 331 5.86 -34.90 -28.17
CA ASN A 331 5.28 -33.57 -27.97
C ASN A 331 5.45 -33.09 -26.52
N ASN A 332 6.70 -32.88 -26.12
CA ASN A 332 7.13 -32.50 -24.77
C ASN A 332 8.41 -31.66 -24.84
N MET A 333 8.79 -31.00 -23.74
CA MET A 333 9.95 -30.10 -23.69
C MET A 333 11.28 -30.83 -23.97
N LEU A 334 11.46 -32.07 -23.51
CA LEU A 334 12.70 -32.83 -23.72
C LEU A 334 12.97 -33.15 -25.21
N ASP A 335 11.89 -33.21 -25.99
CA ASP A 335 11.90 -33.54 -27.42
C ASP A 335 11.55 -32.33 -28.31
N ASP A 336 11.64 -31.11 -27.78
CA ASP A 336 11.37 -29.85 -28.48
C ASP A 336 10.02 -29.84 -29.21
N PHE A 337 9.00 -30.40 -28.54
CA PHE A 337 7.63 -30.52 -29.06
C PHE A 337 7.56 -31.14 -30.46
N ASP A 338 8.31 -32.25 -30.63
CA ASP A 338 8.49 -32.99 -31.88
C ASP A 338 9.28 -32.21 -32.95
N ASP A 339 10.31 -31.47 -32.50
CA ASP A 339 11.09 -30.51 -33.29
C ASP A 339 10.19 -29.53 -34.09
N GLY A 340 9.04 -29.16 -33.50
CA GLY A 340 8.06 -28.20 -34.03
C GLY A 340 6.92 -28.77 -34.91
N ASP A 341 6.91 -30.07 -35.23
CA ASP A 341 5.84 -30.67 -36.08
C ASP A 341 4.45 -30.57 -35.45
N CYS A 342 4.38 -30.65 -34.11
CA CYS A 342 3.12 -30.52 -33.38
C CYS A 342 2.52 -29.10 -33.37
N CYS A 343 3.29 -28.14 -33.85
CA CYS A 343 2.93 -26.73 -33.98
C CYS A 343 2.81 -26.25 -35.44
N ASP A 344 2.99 -27.13 -36.44
CA ASP A 344 2.76 -26.80 -37.85
C ASP A 344 1.28 -27.02 -38.24
N PRO A 345 0.54 -25.97 -38.63
CA PRO A 345 -0.86 -26.10 -39.09
C PRO A 345 -1.02 -26.92 -40.38
N ARG A 346 0.07 -27.24 -41.10
CA ARG A 346 0.05 -28.15 -42.25
C ARG A 346 0.14 -29.62 -41.84
N ALA A 347 0.69 -29.92 -40.66
CA ALA A 347 0.90 -31.27 -40.15
C ALA A 347 -0.23 -31.72 -39.21
N THR A 348 -0.78 -30.82 -38.40
CA THR A 348 -1.74 -31.15 -37.33
C THR A 348 -2.75 -30.04 -37.02
N ASP A 349 -3.76 -30.35 -36.20
CA ASP A 349 -4.64 -29.36 -35.58
C ASP A 349 -3.94 -28.71 -34.37
N VAL A 350 -3.23 -27.62 -34.65
CA VAL A 350 -2.45 -26.86 -33.66
C VAL A 350 -3.28 -26.38 -32.46
N THR A 351 -4.60 -26.24 -32.62
CA THR A 351 -5.49 -25.85 -31.50
C THR A 351 -5.64 -26.92 -30.43
N ARG A 352 -5.12 -28.12 -30.70
CA ARG A 352 -5.16 -29.27 -29.79
C ARG A 352 -3.79 -29.86 -29.48
N THR A 353 -2.83 -29.71 -30.40
CA THR A 353 -1.54 -30.40 -30.30
C THR A 353 -0.36 -29.47 -30.09
N CYS A 354 -0.48 -28.15 -30.33
CA CYS A 354 0.67 -27.27 -30.16
C CYS A 354 0.83 -26.87 -28.69
N PHE A 355 1.79 -27.49 -28.01
CA PHE A 355 2.08 -27.27 -26.59
C PHE A 355 3.31 -26.39 -26.34
N ASP A 356 4.09 -26.13 -27.39
CA ASP A 356 5.28 -25.28 -27.34
C ASP A 356 4.92 -23.85 -26.85
N PRO A 357 5.47 -23.39 -25.72
CA PRO A 357 5.20 -22.06 -25.19
C PRO A 357 5.66 -20.93 -26.11
N ASP A 358 6.73 -21.15 -26.89
CA ASP A 358 7.33 -20.16 -27.79
C ASP A 358 6.57 -20.06 -29.12
N SER A 359 5.74 -21.05 -29.43
CA SER A 359 4.98 -21.08 -30.68
C SER A 359 3.82 -20.08 -30.66
N PRO A 360 3.69 -19.22 -31.70
CA PRO A 360 2.53 -18.35 -31.87
C PRO A 360 1.26 -19.13 -32.25
N GLN A 361 1.32 -20.44 -32.46
CA GLN A 361 0.16 -21.30 -32.79
C GLN A 361 -0.32 -22.15 -31.61
N ARG A 362 0.26 -21.97 -30.42
CA ARG A 362 -0.06 -22.78 -29.23
C ARG A 362 -1.56 -22.84 -28.92
N ALA A 363 -1.97 -23.99 -28.39
CA ALA A 363 -3.36 -24.35 -28.10
C ALA A 363 -3.97 -23.60 -26.91
N TYR A 364 -3.13 -22.97 -26.08
CA TYR A 364 -3.52 -22.32 -24.83
C TYR A 364 -3.00 -20.88 -24.76
N MET A 365 -3.51 -20.12 -23.81
CA MET A 365 -2.97 -18.82 -23.43
C MET A 365 -3.29 -18.54 -21.97
N SER A 366 -2.49 -17.71 -21.32
CA SER A 366 -2.81 -17.29 -19.96
C SER A 366 -3.89 -16.21 -19.93
N VAL A 367 -4.48 -16.00 -18.76
CA VAL A 367 -5.38 -14.86 -18.52
C VAL A 367 -4.63 -13.53 -18.67
N LYS A 368 -3.37 -13.47 -18.23
CA LYS A 368 -2.52 -12.27 -18.35
C LYS A 368 -2.36 -11.89 -19.82
N GLU A 369 -1.96 -12.84 -20.66
CA GLU A 369 -1.82 -12.65 -22.11
C GLU A 369 -3.13 -12.21 -22.78
N LEU A 370 -4.28 -12.74 -22.33
CA LEU A 370 -5.58 -12.32 -22.84
C LEU A 370 -5.87 -10.86 -22.50
N LYS A 371 -5.63 -10.46 -21.26
CA LYS A 371 -5.86 -9.09 -20.79
C LYS A 371 -4.90 -8.12 -21.49
N GLU A 372 -3.64 -8.50 -21.66
CA GLU A 372 -2.62 -7.75 -22.40
C GLU A 372 -2.95 -7.61 -23.88
N ALA A 373 -3.48 -8.65 -24.53
CA ALA A 373 -3.89 -8.57 -25.93
C ALA A 373 -5.09 -7.63 -26.14
N LEU A 374 -5.96 -7.49 -25.14
CA LEU A 374 -7.17 -6.67 -25.24
C LEU A 374 -7.00 -5.23 -24.72
N GLN A 375 -6.01 -4.96 -23.87
CA GLN A 375 -5.69 -3.63 -23.30
C GLN A 375 -6.92 -2.91 -22.73
N LEU A 376 -7.77 -3.65 -22.01
CA LEU A 376 -9.05 -3.18 -21.51
C LEU A 376 -8.91 -2.60 -20.10
N ASN A 377 -8.71 -1.29 -19.99
CA ASN A 377 -8.60 -0.59 -18.71
C ASN A 377 -9.84 -0.82 -17.79
N SER A 378 -9.60 -1.03 -16.48
CA SER A 378 -10.61 -1.23 -15.43
C SER A 378 -10.98 0.05 -14.65
N THR A 379 -10.47 1.23 -15.03
CA THR A 379 -10.75 2.52 -14.37
C THR A 379 -12.24 2.90 -14.35
N HIS A 380 -13.00 2.54 -15.39
CA HIS A 380 -14.40 2.95 -15.57
C HIS A 380 -15.42 1.81 -15.50
N PHE A 381 -14.94 0.57 -15.54
CA PHE A 381 -15.77 -0.62 -15.58
C PHE A 381 -15.09 -1.74 -14.81
N LEU A 382 -15.87 -2.49 -14.04
CA LEU A 382 -15.47 -3.84 -13.65
C LEU A 382 -15.45 -4.72 -14.90
N ASN A 383 -14.30 -5.28 -15.28
CA ASN A 383 -14.19 -6.20 -16.41
C ASN A 383 -14.41 -7.66 -15.97
N VAL A 384 -15.21 -8.41 -16.72
CA VAL A 384 -15.46 -9.84 -16.50
C VAL A 384 -14.91 -10.62 -17.69
N TYR A 385 -13.94 -11.48 -17.40
CA TYR A 385 -13.26 -12.38 -18.34
C TYR A 385 -13.61 -13.83 -18.06
N PHE A 386 -13.25 -14.70 -19.01
CA PHE A 386 -13.56 -16.12 -18.94
C PHE A 386 -12.32 -16.96 -19.16
N ALA A 387 -12.10 -17.92 -18.27
CA ALA A 387 -10.99 -18.87 -18.34
C ALA A 387 -11.40 -20.22 -17.76
N SER A 388 -10.70 -21.28 -18.16
CA SER A 388 -10.84 -22.60 -17.57
C SER A 388 -9.73 -22.83 -16.54
N SER A 389 -10.05 -23.54 -15.46
CA SER A 389 -9.07 -24.07 -14.53
C SER A 389 -8.78 -25.54 -14.84
N VAL A 390 -7.56 -25.99 -14.56
CA VAL A 390 -7.12 -27.37 -14.80
C VAL A 390 -7.75 -28.34 -13.80
N ARG A 391 -7.98 -27.89 -12.57
CA ARG A 391 -8.72 -28.62 -11.53
C ARG A 391 -10.10 -27.97 -11.35
N GLU A 392 -11.15 -28.78 -11.19
CA GLU A 392 -12.55 -28.35 -11.03
C GLU A 392 -12.82 -27.51 -9.75
N GLU A 393 -11.80 -27.21 -8.95
CA GLU A 393 -11.95 -26.55 -7.67
C GLU A 393 -12.07 -25.02 -7.75
N LEU A 394 -11.69 -24.38 -8.86
CA LEU A 394 -11.71 -22.92 -8.98
C LEU A 394 -12.79 -22.45 -9.97
N ALA A 395 -13.92 -21.98 -9.44
CA ALA A 395 -15.04 -21.47 -10.24
C ALA A 395 -14.85 -20.01 -10.70
N GLY A 396 -14.03 -19.25 -9.98
CA GLY A 396 -13.75 -17.84 -10.23
C GLY A 396 -12.50 -17.33 -9.51
N ALA A 397 -12.06 -16.15 -9.92
CA ALA A 397 -11.05 -15.36 -9.23
C ALA A 397 -11.33 -13.86 -9.44
N ALA A 398 -10.99 -13.05 -8.44
CA ALA A 398 -11.14 -11.60 -8.45
C ALA A 398 -9.82 -10.90 -8.08
N THR A 399 -9.60 -9.74 -8.68
CA THR A 399 -8.56 -8.79 -8.23
C THR A 399 -9.08 -8.00 -7.03
N TRP A 400 -8.28 -7.90 -5.97
CA TRP A 400 -8.62 -7.12 -4.78
C TRP A 400 -8.54 -5.62 -5.05
N PRO A 401 -9.24 -4.78 -4.28
CA PRO A 401 -9.21 -3.33 -4.47
C PRO A 401 -7.89 -2.66 -4.08
N TRP A 402 -7.03 -3.33 -3.33
CA TRP A 402 -5.69 -2.85 -2.96
C TRP A 402 -4.58 -3.38 -3.87
N ASP A 403 -4.88 -4.30 -4.80
CA ASP A 403 -3.91 -4.79 -5.78
C ASP A 403 -3.57 -3.68 -6.79
N LYS A 404 -2.31 -3.60 -7.23
CA LYS A 404 -1.85 -2.60 -8.22
C LYS A 404 -2.62 -2.70 -9.54
N GLU A 405 -3.09 -3.89 -9.88
CA GLU A 405 -3.83 -4.18 -11.11
C GLU A 405 -5.31 -3.79 -11.04
N ALA A 406 -5.86 -3.47 -9.86
CA ALA A 406 -7.30 -3.32 -9.65
C ALA A 406 -7.97 -2.35 -10.65
N LEU A 407 -7.30 -1.25 -10.97
CA LEU A 407 -7.75 -0.25 -11.94
C LEU A 407 -7.05 -0.35 -13.31
N SER A 408 -6.05 -1.22 -13.43
CA SER A 408 -5.31 -1.43 -14.67
C SER A 408 -6.07 -2.35 -15.64
N HIS A 409 -5.48 -2.64 -16.80
CA HIS A 409 -6.04 -3.60 -17.75
C HIS A 409 -5.97 -5.05 -17.26
N LEU A 410 -5.14 -5.33 -16.25
CA LEU A 410 -5.01 -6.64 -15.62
C LEU A 410 -6.08 -6.91 -14.55
N GLY A 411 -6.79 -5.88 -14.07
CA GLY A 411 -7.83 -6.02 -13.04
C GLY A 411 -9.12 -6.71 -13.51
N GLY A 412 -9.98 -7.01 -12.55
CA GLY A 412 -11.35 -7.47 -12.77
C GLY A 412 -11.63 -8.87 -12.22
N VAL A 413 -12.64 -9.53 -12.80
CA VAL A 413 -13.10 -10.85 -12.40
C VAL A 413 -12.89 -11.83 -13.54
N VAL A 414 -12.44 -13.04 -13.22
CA VAL A 414 -12.28 -14.15 -14.15
C VAL A 414 -13.17 -15.29 -13.69
N LEU A 415 -14.02 -15.80 -14.57
CA LEU A 415 -14.97 -16.87 -14.24
C LEU A 415 -14.85 -18.03 -15.20
N ASN A 416 -15.13 -19.23 -14.71
CA ASN A 416 -15.33 -20.36 -15.58
C ASN A 416 -16.67 -20.21 -16.34
N PRO A 417 -16.70 -20.30 -17.68
CA PRO A 417 -17.94 -20.23 -18.47
C PRO A 417 -19.04 -21.20 -18.00
N ALA A 418 -18.67 -22.36 -17.44
CA ALA A 418 -19.60 -23.35 -16.91
C ALA A 418 -20.29 -22.91 -15.61
N TYR A 419 -19.73 -21.91 -14.91
CA TYR A 419 -20.22 -21.36 -13.64
C TYR A 419 -20.73 -19.92 -13.80
N TYR A 420 -21.06 -19.51 -15.02
CA TYR A 420 -21.57 -18.17 -15.32
C TYR A 420 -22.98 -18.23 -15.93
N GLY A 421 -23.98 -17.72 -15.20
CA GLY A 421 -25.35 -17.65 -15.68
C GLY A 421 -25.99 -19.02 -15.95
N MET A 422 -25.48 -20.08 -15.32
CA MET A 422 -25.99 -21.44 -15.42
C MET A 422 -26.94 -21.75 -14.25
N HIS A 423 -27.78 -22.78 -14.37
CA HIS A 423 -28.71 -23.15 -13.29
C HIS A 423 -27.89 -23.67 -12.11
N GLY A 424 -28.10 -23.11 -10.90
CA GLY A 424 -27.34 -23.45 -9.70
C GLY A 424 -25.90 -22.91 -9.66
N HIS A 425 -25.50 -22.07 -10.63
CA HIS A 425 -24.16 -21.46 -10.70
C HIS A 425 -24.24 -19.99 -11.14
N THR A 426 -24.87 -19.19 -10.31
CA THR A 426 -25.00 -17.74 -10.41
C THR A 426 -24.34 -17.01 -9.24
N ASN A 427 -24.18 -17.64 -8.08
CA ASN A 427 -23.61 -16.97 -6.90
C ASN A 427 -22.08 -16.88 -6.95
N THR A 428 -21.40 -17.65 -7.81
CA THR A 428 -19.95 -17.50 -8.04
C THR A 428 -19.59 -16.07 -8.44
N MET A 429 -20.26 -15.46 -9.42
CA MET A 429 -19.97 -14.06 -9.77
C MET A 429 -20.31 -13.09 -8.62
N ILE A 430 -21.36 -13.36 -7.85
CA ILE A 430 -21.74 -12.51 -6.71
C ILE A 430 -20.63 -12.54 -5.64
N HIS A 431 -20.06 -13.72 -5.38
CA HIS A 431 -18.92 -13.95 -4.51
C HIS A 431 -17.67 -13.21 -4.98
N GLU A 432 -17.26 -13.40 -6.25
CA GLU A 432 -16.08 -12.72 -6.81
C GLU A 432 -16.24 -11.19 -6.79
N VAL A 433 -17.44 -10.68 -7.05
CA VAL A 433 -17.72 -9.24 -6.93
C VAL A 433 -17.63 -8.76 -5.48
N GLY A 434 -17.94 -9.63 -4.50
CA GLY A 434 -17.68 -9.35 -3.09
C GLY A 434 -16.19 -9.11 -2.81
N HIS A 435 -15.29 -9.93 -3.37
CA HIS A 435 -13.84 -9.73 -3.26
C HIS A 435 -13.37 -8.45 -3.93
N VAL A 436 -13.86 -8.15 -5.14
CA VAL A 436 -13.59 -6.87 -5.80
C VAL A 436 -13.97 -5.71 -4.88
N LEU A 437 -15.09 -5.80 -4.16
CA LEU A 437 -15.54 -4.78 -3.22
C LEU A 437 -14.93 -4.92 -1.80
N GLY A 438 -13.83 -5.66 -1.69
CA GLY A 438 -12.98 -5.75 -0.49
C GLY A 438 -13.48 -6.67 0.62
N LEU A 439 -14.32 -7.66 0.31
CA LEU A 439 -14.81 -8.64 1.28
C LEU A 439 -13.91 -9.88 1.32
N TYR A 440 -13.48 -10.26 2.53
CA TYR A 440 -12.82 -11.54 2.77
C TYR A 440 -13.81 -12.70 2.83
N HIS A 441 -13.31 -13.92 2.69
CA HIS A 441 -14.08 -15.11 3.04
C HIS A 441 -14.47 -15.07 4.52
N VAL A 442 -15.68 -15.55 4.84
CA VAL A 442 -16.19 -15.61 6.22
C VAL A 442 -15.39 -16.54 7.15
N PHE A 443 -14.47 -17.33 6.60
CA PHE A 443 -13.57 -18.23 7.34
C PHE A 443 -12.13 -17.71 7.41
N LYS A 444 -11.89 -16.44 7.05
CA LYS A 444 -10.60 -15.75 7.24
C LYS A 444 -10.23 -15.69 8.72
N GLY A 445 -8.96 -15.89 9.04
CA GLY A 445 -8.49 -15.96 10.44
C GLY A 445 -8.87 -17.24 11.18
N VAL A 446 -9.66 -18.14 10.56
CA VAL A 446 -9.93 -19.49 11.08
C VAL A 446 -9.30 -20.52 10.17
N SER A 447 -9.83 -20.75 8.96
CA SER A 447 -9.26 -21.69 8.00
C SER A 447 -8.19 -21.06 7.11
N GLU A 448 -8.30 -19.76 6.85
CA GLU A 448 -7.28 -18.99 6.11
C GLU A 448 -6.43 -18.19 7.10
N ARG A 449 -5.49 -18.89 7.72
CA ARG A 449 -4.49 -18.34 8.67
C ARG A 449 -3.16 -19.05 8.46
N GLU A 450 -2.06 -18.39 8.79
CA GLU A 450 -0.73 -18.98 8.60
C GLU A 450 -0.38 -19.97 9.72
N SER A 451 -0.74 -19.65 10.97
CA SER A 451 -0.40 -20.45 12.14
C SER A 451 -1.39 -20.25 13.30
N CYS A 452 -1.18 -20.95 14.41
CA CYS A 452 -2.00 -20.79 15.61
C CYS A 452 -1.72 -19.51 16.39
N ASP A 453 -0.53 -18.94 16.22
CA ASP A 453 -0.05 -17.72 16.85
C ASP A 453 -0.25 -16.48 15.96
N ASP A 454 -0.95 -16.67 14.83
CA ASP A 454 -1.32 -15.60 13.91
C ASP A 454 -2.14 -14.52 14.67
N PRO A 455 -1.65 -13.26 14.72
CA PRO A 455 -2.33 -12.18 15.44
C PRO A 455 -3.72 -11.87 14.85
N CYS A 456 -3.97 -12.27 13.61
CA CYS A 456 -5.23 -12.07 12.89
C CYS A 456 -6.18 -13.26 13.01
N ARG A 457 -5.83 -14.25 13.83
CA ARG A 457 -6.71 -15.38 14.16
C ARG A 457 -8.01 -14.88 14.79
N GLU A 458 -9.13 -15.37 14.27
CA GLU A 458 -10.45 -15.06 14.79
C GLU A 458 -10.96 -16.20 15.67
N THR A 459 -11.32 -15.86 16.91
CA THR A 459 -11.99 -16.78 17.84
C THR A 459 -13.36 -16.28 18.27
N THR A 460 -13.59 -14.98 18.12
CA THR A 460 -14.85 -14.28 18.34
C THR A 460 -15.03 -13.25 17.23
N PRO A 461 -16.26 -12.99 16.76
CA PRO A 461 -16.54 -12.01 15.71
C PRO A 461 -15.86 -10.66 16.01
N SER A 462 -15.12 -10.11 15.05
CA SER A 462 -14.34 -8.88 15.25
C SER A 462 -14.29 -7.99 14.01
N MET A 463 -14.10 -6.68 14.22
CA MET A 463 -13.75 -5.74 13.14
C MET A 463 -12.23 -5.63 12.93
N GLU A 464 -11.43 -6.26 13.79
CA GLU A 464 -9.97 -6.12 13.81
C GLU A 464 -9.21 -7.41 13.48
N THR A 465 -9.89 -8.56 13.49
CA THR A 465 -9.33 -9.88 13.16
C THR A 465 -10.29 -10.64 12.25
N GLY A 466 -9.84 -11.76 11.67
CA GLY A 466 -10.68 -12.57 10.79
C GLY A 466 -11.03 -11.91 9.47
N ASP A 467 -12.30 -11.96 9.10
CA ASP A 467 -12.84 -11.32 7.89
C ASP A 467 -13.11 -9.82 8.08
N LEU A 468 -12.79 -9.26 9.25
CA LEU A 468 -13.00 -7.87 9.66
C LEU A 468 -14.47 -7.44 9.70
N CYS A 469 -15.38 -8.38 9.95
CA CYS A 469 -16.81 -8.13 10.12
C CYS A 469 -17.31 -8.71 11.45
N ALA A 470 -17.55 -7.88 12.46
CA ALA A 470 -18.05 -8.34 13.76
C ALA A 470 -19.48 -8.90 13.76
N ASP A 471 -20.15 -8.96 12.61
CA ASP A 471 -21.50 -9.50 12.41
C ASP A 471 -21.50 -10.81 11.58
N THR A 472 -20.32 -11.34 11.25
CA THR A 472 -20.12 -12.70 10.75
C THR A 472 -19.50 -13.54 11.86
N ALA A 473 -20.05 -14.74 12.11
CA ALA A 473 -19.48 -15.63 13.11
C ALA A 473 -18.24 -16.36 12.54
N PRO A 474 -17.16 -16.53 13.32
CA PRO A 474 -15.99 -17.27 12.86
C PRO A 474 -16.41 -18.70 12.50
N THR A 475 -15.88 -19.22 11.39
CA THR A 475 -16.24 -20.55 10.89
C THR A 475 -15.09 -21.22 10.16
N LEU A 476 -15.14 -22.55 10.08
CA LEU A 476 -14.27 -23.31 9.20
C LEU A 476 -14.74 -23.23 7.75
N LYS A 477 -13.79 -23.40 6.82
CA LYS A 477 -14.06 -23.62 5.40
C LYS A 477 -14.93 -24.85 5.23
N SER A 478 -16.15 -24.65 4.73
CA SER A 478 -17.16 -25.69 4.56
C SER A 478 -18.01 -25.40 3.33
N LYS A 479 -18.44 -26.46 2.63
CA LYS A 479 -19.43 -26.40 1.54
C LYS A 479 -20.85 -26.77 2.00
N LEU A 480 -21.01 -27.14 3.27
CA LEU A 480 -22.30 -27.60 3.81
C LEU A 480 -23.21 -26.40 4.14
N CYS A 481 -24.49 -26.49 3.75
CA CYS A 481 -25.52 -25.53 4.16
C CYS A 481 -26.01 -25.77 5.60
N ARG A 482 -25.07 -25.81 6.55
CA ARG A 482 -25.28 -25.95 8.00
C ARG A 482 -23.97 -25.63 8.74
N ASP A 483 -24.05 -25.44 10.05
CA ASP A 483 -22.87 -25.34 10.90
C ASP A 483 -21.91 -26.52 10.65
N PRO A 484 -20.59 -26.27 10.56
CA PRO A 484 -19.62 -27.33 10.32
C PRO A 484 -19.57 -28.30 11.50
N ASP A 485 -19.40 -29.59 11.22
CA ASP A 485 -19.25 -30.60 12.26
C ASP A 485 -17.95 -30.32 13.06
N PRO A 486 -17.93 -30.54 14.40
CA PRO A 486 -16.75 -30.26 15.21
C PRO A 486 -15.53 -31.06 14.75
N THR A 487 -14.45 -30.35 14.44
CA THR A 487 -13.17 -30.95 14.03
C THR A 487 -12.07 -30.59 15.03
N ASN A 488 -11.11 -31.51 15.18
CA ASN A 488 -9.84 -31.20 15.84
C ASN A 488 -8.97 -30.45 14.85
N ASP A 489 -8.96 -29.13 14.95
CA ASP A 489 -8.01 -28.29 14.25
C ASP A 489 -6.67 -28.28 15.02
N THR A 490 -5.58 -28.06 14.29
CA THR A 490 -4.19 -27.89 14.76
C THR A 490 -4.07 -26.91 15.93
N CYS A 491 -4.99 -25.95 16.03
CA CYS A 491 -5.01 -24.91 17.06
C CYS A 491 -6.04 -25.14 18.19
N GLY A 492 -6.53 -26.38 18.32
CA GLY A 492 -7.45 -26.83 19.36
C GLY A 492 -8.83 -27.22 18.84
N GLN A 493 -9.60 -27.90 19.70
CA GLN A 493 -10.96 -28.32 19.40
C GLN A 493 -11.89 -27.11 19.58
N THR A 494 -12.49 -26.64 18.48
CA THR A 494 -13.41 -25.50 18.48
C THR A 494 -14.73 -25.92 17.86
N HIS A 495 -15.83 -25.61 18.53
CA HIS A 495 -17.18 -25.89 18.05
C HIS A 495 -17.79 -24.57 17.59
N PHE A 496 -18.07 -24.46 16.30
CA PHE A 496 -18.63 -23.26 15.68
C PHE A 496 -20.14 -23.43 15.51
N THR A 497 -20.93 -22.47 16.00
CA THR A 497 -22.39 -22.48 15.90
C THR A 497 -22.91 -21.15 15.38
N GLY A 498 -23.99 -21.19 14.61
CA GLY A 498 -24.55 -19.99 13.99
C GLY A 498 -23.59 -19.39 12.96
N THR A 499 -22.90 -20.25 12.21
CA THR A 499 -21.91 -19.80 11.23
C THR A 499 -22.60 -19.15 10.02
N PRO A 500 -21.93 -18.20 9.34
CA PRO A 500 -22.49 -17.49 8.20
C PRO A 500 -22.49 -18.33 6.91
N PHE A 501 -22.94 -19.59 6.97
CA PHE A 501 -22.94 -20.51 5.84
C PHE A 501 -23.90 -20.11 4.71
N ASN A 502 -24.88 -19.24 4.98
CA ASN A 502 -25.79 -18.64 3.98
C ASN A 502 -25.27 -17.31 3.42
N ASN A 503 -24.07 -16.89 3.81
CA ASN A 503 -23.44 -15.67 3.31
C ASN A 503 -22.82 -15.91 1.93
N TYR A 504 -22.93 -14.93 1.03
CA TYR A 504 -22.33 -15.04 -0.30
C TYR A 504 -20.81 -15.23 -0.27
N MET A 505 -20.10 -14.81 0.78
CA MET A 505 -18.65 -15.00 0.97
C MET A 505 -18.29 -16.35 1.62
N SER A 506 -19.24 -17.27 1.73
CA SER A 506 -18.99 -18.68 2.07
C SER A 506 -18.78 -19.53 0.81
N TYR A 507 -18.43 -20.81 0.97
CA TYR A 507 -18.26 -21.77 -0.13
C TYR A 507 -19.46 -22.72 -0.30
N THR A 508 -20.61 -22.38 0.27
CA THR A 508 -21.81 -23.20 0.12
C THR A 508 -22.48 -22.96 -1.23
N ASP A 509 -23.24 -23.96 -1.69
CA ASP A 509 -23.89 -23.91 -3.01
C ASP A 509 -24.94 -22.78 -3.12
N ASP A 510 -25.29 -22.44 -4.36
CA ASP A 510 -26.21 -21.37 -4.72
C ASP A 510 -27.58 -21.44 -4.01
N ASP A 511 -28.09 -22.66 -3.74
CA ASP A 511 -29.39 -22.86 -3.08
C ASP A 511 -29.38 -22.43 -1.60
N CYS A 512 -28.19 -22.21 -1.02
CA CYS A 512 -28.00 -21.82 0.37
C CYS A 512 -27.69 -20.34 0.57
N THR A 513 -26.82 -19.79 -0.29
CA THR A 513 -26.29 -18.43 -0.14
C THR A 513 -27.29 -17.36 -0.58
N ASN A 514 -27.52 -16.34 0.25
CA ASN A 514 -28.56 -15.34 -0.04
C ASN A 514 -28.34 -13.93 0.55
N THR A 515 -27.32 -13.68 1.38
CA THR A 515 -27.17 -12.40 2.06
C THR A 515 -25.72 -11.95 2.23
N PHE A 516 -25.53 -10.63 2.25
CA PHE A 516 -24.39 -9.95 2.88
C PHE A 516 -24.81 -9.37 4.24
N THR A 517 -23.86 -9.17 5.14
CA THR A 517 -24.09 -8.54 6.45
C THR A 517 -23.95 -7.02 6.40
N PRO A 518 -24.50 -6.26 7.36
CA PRO A 518 -24.30 -4.81 7.45
C PRO A 518 -22.83 -4.35 7.38
N ASN A 519 -21.90 -5.01 8.08
CA ASN A 519 -20.48 -4.64 8.06
C ASN A 519 -19.85 -4.89 6.69
N GLN A 520 -20.16 -6.02 6.04
CA GLN A 520 -19.75 -6.28 4.67
C GLN A 520 -20.29 -5.17 3.73
N VAL A 521 -21.55 -4.80 3.86
CA VAL A 521 -22.16 -3.71 3.05
C VAL A 521 -21.47 -2.37 3.29
N ALA A 522 -21.12 -2.04 4.53
CA ALA A 522 -20.39 -0.82 4.84
C ALA A 522 -19.00 -0.80 4.16
N ARG A 523 -18.28 -1.92 4.17
CA ARG A 523 -16.99 -2.07 3.47
C ARG A 523 -17.14 -1.95 1.96
N MET A 524 -18.14 -2.59 1.37
CA MET A 524 -18.42 -2.49 -0.08
C MET A 524 -18.67 -1.04 -0.51
N HIS A 525 -19.47 -0.29 0.23
CA HIS A 525 -19.69 1.14 -0.07
C HIS A 525 -18.42 1.97 0.10
N CYS A 526 -17.60 1.65 1.10
CA CYS A 526 -16.31 2.30 1.31
C CYS A 526 -15.38 2.11 0.11
N TYR A 527 -15.20 0.88 -0.40
CA TYR A 527 -14.34 0.63 -1.57
C TYR A 527 -14.89 1.23 -2.87
N LEU A 528 -16.21 1.31 -3.01
CA LEU A 528 -16.83 2.05 -4.12
C LEU A 528 -16.51 3.56 -4.08
N ASP A 529 -16.31 4.14 -2.89
CA ASP A 529 -15.94 5.54 -2.73
C ASP A 529 -14.43 5.77 -2.73
N LEU A 530 -13.64 4.83 -2.20
CA LEU A 530 -12.18 4.89 -2.11
C LEU A 530 -11.51 4.60 -3.46
N VAL A 531 -11.82 3.44 -4.07
CA VAL A 531 -11.10 2.92 -5.24
C VAL A 531 -11.94 3.07 -6.52
N TYR A 532 -13.21 2.65 -6.48
CA TYR A 532 -14.03 2.49 -7.69
C TYR A 532 -15.00 3.64 -7.97
N GLN A 533 -14.70 4.82 -7.47
CA GLN A 533 -15.57 6.00 -7.60
C GLN A 533 -15.81 6.37 -9.08
N ARG A 534 -14.94 5.94 -10.01
CA ARG A 534 -15.02 6.16 -11.46
C ARG A 534 -15.86 5.12 -12.22
N TRP A 535 -16.26 4.03 -11.57
CA TRP A 535 -17.24 3.08 -12.11
C TRP A 535 -18.65 3.67 -12.12
N GLY A 536 -18.92 4.59 -11.19
CA GLY A 536 -20.15 5.36 -11.11
C GLY A 536 -20.37 6.33 -12.27
N GLN A 537 -21.62 6.60 -12.60
CA GLN A 537 -21.98 7.71 -13.50
C GLN A 537 -22.04 9.08 -12.79
N SER A 538 -22.04 9.06 -11.45
CA SER A 538 -22.16 10.27 -10.64
C SER A 538 -20.92 11.14 -10.76
N LYS A 539 -21.11 12.42 -11.08
CA LYS A 539 -20.05 13.45 -11.01
C LYS A 539 -19.83 13.98 -9.59
N LYS A 540 -20.63 13.54 -8.61
CA LYS A 540 -20.46 13.95 -7.21
C LYS A 540 -19.07 13.56 -6.71
N PRO A 541 -18.38 14.44 -5.96
CA PRO A 541 -17.15 14.08 -5.27
C PRO A 541 -17.43 12.99 -4.23
N ALA A 542 -16.38 12.25 -3.87
CA ALA A 542 -16.46 11.21 -2.85
C ALA A 542 -16.83 11.86 -1.50
N PRO A 543 -17.51 11.12 -0.60
CA PRO A 543 -17.86 11.66 0.70
C PRO A 543 -16.61 11.83 1.58
N ILE A 544 -16.73 12.75 2.53
CA ILE A 544 -15.84 12.82 3.69
C ILE A 544 -16.39 11.82 4.71
N PRO A 545 -15.69 10.71 5.00
CA PRO A 545 -16.29 9.55 5.66
C PRO A 545 -16.38 9.69 7.18
N ILE A 546 -15.68 10.68 7.75
CA ILE A 546 -15.61 10.93 9.20
C ILE A 546 -16.15 12.33 9.52
N PRO A 547 -16.62 12.57 10.76
CA PRO A 547 -17.04 13.90 11.17
C PRO A 547 -15.85 14.88 11.18
N PRO A 548 -16.12 16.18 11.02
CA PRO A 548 -15.11 17.18 11.25
C PRO A 548 -14.65 17.15 12.73
N MET A 549 -13.46 17.66 13.00
CA MET A 549 -12.79 17.57 14.30
C MET A 549 -12.54 18.98 14.87
N VAL A 550 -12.73 19.14 16.18
CA VAL A 550 -12.37 20.37 16.88
C VAL A 550 -10.85 20.41 17.06
N THR A 551 -10.22 21.48 16.60
CA THR A 551 -8.76 21.69 16.73
C THR A 551 -8.40 22.78 17.74
N GLY A 552 -9.36 23.64 18.08
CA GLY A 552 -9.16 24.76 18.99
C GLY A 552 -10.48 25.38 19.41
N GLN A 553 -10.56 25.95 20.61
CA GLN A 553 -11.67 26.82 20.99
C GLN A 553 -11.22 27.93 21.95
N THR A 554 -11.84 29.10 21.81
CA THR A 554 -11.76 30.20 22.76
C THR A 554 -13.15 30.45 23.36
N GLN A 555 -13.31 31.50 24.18
CA GLN A 555 -14.64 31.86 24.69
C GLN A 555 -15.62 32.22 23.57
N ASP A 556 -15.12 32.81 22.48
CA ASP A 556 -15.93 33.39 21.39
C ASP A 556 -15.65 32.77 20.01
N SER A 557 -14.82 31.72 19.94
CA SER A 557 -14.51 31.04 18.68
C SER A 557 -14.34 29.53 18.81
N LEU A 558 -14.68 28.81 17.75
CA LEU A 558 -14.47 27.37 17.59
C LEU A 558 -13.73 27.09 16.28
N HIS A 559 -12.63 26.37 16.34
CA HIS A 559 -11.81 25.98 15.20
C HIS A 559 -12.09 24.53 14.86
N ILE A 560 -12.47 24.29 13.61
CA ILE A 560 -12.85 22.98 13.10
C ILE A 560 -11.99 22.67 11.88
N TYR A 561 -11.58 21.41 11.77
CA TYR A 561 -10.81 20.85 10.67
C TYR A 561 -11.47 19.57 10.16
N TRP A 562 -11.34 19.24 8.88
CA TRP A 562 -11.82 17.97 8.32
C TRP A 562 -10.79 17.36 7.37
N LEU A 563 -10.90 16.06 7.15
CA LEU A 563 -10.12 15.37 6.13
C LEU A 563 -10.72 15.60 4.73
N PRO A 564 -9.90 15.53 3.67
CA PRO A 564 -10.40 15.49 2.30
C PRO A 564 -11.30 14.27 2.05
N PRO A 565 -11.98 14.18 0.88
CA PRO A 565 -12.73 13.00 0.48
C PRO A 565 -11.94 11.70 0.62
N ILE A 566 -12.63 10.60 0.93
CA ILE A 566 -11.98 9.29 1.19
C ILE A 566 -11.11 8.80 0.02
N SER A 567 -11.45 9.15 -1.22
CA SER A 567 -10.67 8.80 -2.40
C SER A 567 -9.30 9.48 -2.48
N GLY A 568 -9.01 10.46 -1.61
CA GLY A 568 -7.81 11.30 -1.69
C GLY A 568 -7.83 12.29 -2.85
N ILE A 569 -8.80 12.19 -3.78
CA ILE A 569 -8.94 13.10 -4.91
C ILE A 569 -9.37 14.47 -4.40
N ILE A 570 -8.46 15.42 -4.53
CA ILE A 570 -8.63 16.82 -4.14
C ILE A 570 -8.95 17.73 -5.33
N HIS A 571 -8.92 17.20 -6.57
CA HIS A 571 -9.19 17.93 -7.80
C HIS A 571 -10.58 17.63 -8.37
N GLU A 572 -11.17 18.60 -9.07
CA GLU A 572 -12.43 18.43 -9.76
C GLU A 572 -12.32 17.37 -10.86
N ARG A 573 -13.37 16.55 -10.98
CA ARG A 573 -13.44 15.47 -11.97
C ARG A 573 -13.72 16.03 -13.37
N GLU A 574 -12.67 16.51 -14.05
CA GLU A 574 -12.66 16.62 -15.52
C GLU A 574 -12.07 15.33 -16.15
N HIS A 575 -12.16 15.16 -17.47
CA HIS A 575 -11.78 13.91 -18.17
C HIS A 575 -10.28 13.59 -18.14
N ASP A 576 -9.47 14.36 -17.41
CA ASP A 576 -8.02 14.26 -17.42
C ASP A 576 -7.53 13.45 -16.21
N THR A 577 -6.92 12.29 -16.46
CA THR A 577 -6.44 11.39 -15.42
C THR A 577 -5.25 11.95 -14.65
N LEU A 578 -4.53 12.90 -15.24
CA LEU A 578 -3.34 13.53 -14.67
C LEU A 578 -3.58 14.29 -13.36
N CYS A 579 -4.80 14.79 -13.14
CA CYS A 579 -5.09 15.57 -11.94
C CYS A 579 -5.22 14.73 -10.66
N ASP A 580 -5.40 13.41 -10.77
CA ASP A 580 -5.43 12.52 -9.60
C ASP A 580 -4.05 12.43 -8.93
N ASP A 581 -2.99 12.61 -9.73
CA ASP A 581 -1.58 12.53 -9.31
C ASP A 581 -1.01 13.87 -8.83
N CYS A 582 -1.85 14.91 -8.77
CA CYS A 582 -1.48 16.26 -8.37
C CYS A 582 -1.82 16.53 -6.89
N ALA A 583 -0.91 17.18 -6.17
CA ALA A 583 -1.12 17.71 -4.83
C ALA A 583 -1.73 19.13 -4.84
N GLU A 584 -2.13 19.64 -3.66
CA GLU A 584 -2.79 20.96 -3.51
C GLU A 584 -1.94 22.14 -4.00
N ASP A 585 -0.60 22.04 -3.91
CA ASP A 585 0.34 23.06 -4.36
C ASP A 585 0.75 22.90 -5.84
N GLY A 586 0.15 21.94 -6.55
CA GLY A 586 0.46 21.62 -7.94
C GLY A 586 1.73 20.78 -8.12
N THR A 587 2.20 20.12 -7.06
CA THR A 587 3.22 19.06 -7.15
C THR A 587 2.63 17.84 -7.86
N PHE A 588 3.37 17.22 -8.78
CA PHE A 588 2.98 16.02 -9.51
C PHE A 588 3.75 14.80 -9.01
N HIS A 589 3.05 13.70 -8.76
CA HIS A 589 3.60 12.44 -8.29
C HIS A 589 3.45 11.37 -9.38
N GLN A 590 4.49 10.57 -9.64
CA GLN A 590 4.35 9.43 -10.53
C GLN A 590 5.26 8.28 -10.11
N TYR A 591 4.73 7.06 -10.20
CA TYR A 591 5.50 5.85 -10.01
C TYR A 591 6.19 5.42 -11.29
N VAL A 592 7.02 4.39 -11.19
CA VAL A 592 7.65 3.73 -12.34
C VAL A 592 6.59 3.31 -13.33
N HIS A 593 6.81 3.63 -14.59
CA HIS A 593 5.94 3.25 -15.71
C HIS A 593 6.48 2.07 -16.51
N GLU A 594 7.79 1.96 -16.63
CA GLU A 594 8.48 0.90 -17.37
C GLU A 594 9.77 0.56 -16.63
N ALA A 595 10.01 -0.73 -16.40
CA ALA A 595 11.19 -1.24 -15.74
C ALA A 595 11.91 -2.24 -16.64
N SER A 596 13.24 -2.21 -16.61
CA SER A 596 14.05 -3.13 -17.40
C SER A 596 15.39 -3.41 -16.72
N SER A 597 15.97 -4.56 -17.04
CA SER A 597 17.33 -4.91 -16.63
C SER A 597 18.10 -5.46 -17.83
N PRO A 598 19.39 -5.12 -17.99
CA PRO A 598 20.23 -5.69 -19.04
C PRO A 598 20.48 -7.20 -18.87
N ARG A 599 20.13 -7.80 -17.72
CA ARG A 599 20.09 -9.26 -17.58
C ARG A 599 18.81 -9.82 -18.20
N VAL A 600 18.95 -10.84 -19.03
CA VAL A 600 17.82 -11.65 -19.50
C VAL A 600 17.20 -12.31 -18.28
N CYS A 601 15.93 -12.00 -18.00
CA CYS A 601 15.20 -12.58 -16.89
C CYS A 601 15.11 -14.09 -17.07
N ASP A 602 15.13 -14.84 -15.96
CA ASP A 602 14.89 -16.26 -15.99
C ASP A 602 13.49 -16.54 -16.56
N SER A 603 13.37 -17.63 -17.32
CA SER A 603 12.13 -18.20 -17.81
C SER A 603 11.09 -18.51 -16.72
N SER A 604 11.46 -18.48 -15.45
CA SER A 604 10.53 -18.71 -14.34
C SER A 604 9.50 -17.60 -14.13
N GLY A 605 9.74 -16.37 -14.62
CA GLY A 605 8.78 -15.26 -14.57
C GLY A 605 8.55 -14.63 -13.19
N TYR A 606 9.39 -14.95 -12.19
CA TYR A 606 9.37 -14.34 -10.85
C TYR A 606 10.52 -13.33 -10.69
N TRP A 607 10.33 -12.31 -9.83
CA TRP A 607 11.31 -11.26 -9.54
C TRP A 607 11.79 -10.47 -10.76
N THR A 608 10.96 -10.40 -11.80
CA THR A 608 11.30 -9.73 -13.06
C THR A 608 11.26 -8.20 -12.90
N PRO A 609 11.91 -7.42 -13.77
CA PRO A 609 11.88 -5.96 -13.70
C PRO A 609 10.47 -5.39 -13.69
N GLU A 610 9.52 -6.02 -14.39
CA GLU A 610 8.13 -5.60 -14.47
C GLU A 610 7.44 -5.57 -13.10
N GLU A 611 7.93 -6.34 -12.11
CA GLU A 611 7.42 -6.25 -10.74
C GLU A 611 7.73 -4.91 -10.09
N ALA A 612 8.72 -4.16 -10.58
CA ALA A 612 9.07 -2.84 -10.08
C ALA A 612 8.18 -1.69 -10.62
N GLU A 613 7.19 -2.00 -11.46
CA GLU A 613 6.30 -1.03 -12.10
C GLU A 613 5.07 -0.73 -11.26
N GLY A 614 4.65 0.54 -11.25
CA GLY A 614 3.46 0.98 -10.51
C GLY A 614 3.72 1.31 -9.03
N PRO A 615 2.66 1.50 -8.23
CA PRO A 615 2.77 1.80 -6.80
C PRO A 615 3.27 0.58 -5.99
N PRO A 616 3.81 0.79 -4.77
CA PRO A 616 4.36 -0.30 -3.97
C PRO A 616 3.27 -1.28 -3.54
N ASP A 617 3.51 -2.58 -3.68
CA ASP A 617 2.50 -3.63 -3.45
C ASP A 617 2.99 -4.82 -2.60
N VAL A 618 4.21 -4.75 -2.04
CA VAL A 618 4.73 -5.79 -1.14
C VAL A 618 4.10 -5.71 0.25
N ASP A 619 3.33 -6.74 0.61
CA ASP A 619 2.63 -6.86 1.90
C ASP A 619 3.56 -6.90 3.12
N GLN A 620 4.64 -7.69 3.03
CA GLN A 620 5.56 -7.94 4.14
C GLN A 620 6.97 -7.43 3.84
N PRO A 621 7.27 -6.16 4.14
CA PRO A 621 8.63 -5.67 4.03
C PRO A 621 9.59 -6.47 4.93
N CYS A 622 10.82 -6.64 4.44
CA CYS A 622 11.90 -7.44 5.01
C CYS A 622 11.72 -8.96 4.93
N GLU A 623 10.75 -9.44 4.16
CA GLU A 623 10.64 -10.84 3.77
C GLU A 623 10.71 -10.94 2.23
N PRO A 624 11.32 -11.99 1.66
CA PRO A 624 11.38 -12.13 0.21
C PRO A 624 9.97 -12.17 -0.41
N SER A 625 9.71 -11.32 -1.39
CA SER A 625 8.41 -11.21 -2.07
C SER A 625 8.53 -11.50 -3.55
N LEU A 626 7.53 -12.20 -4.11
CA LEU A 626 7.42 -12.42 -5.56
C LEU A 626 6.98 -11.15 -6.32
N GLN A 627 6.50 -10.13 -5.60
CA GLN A 627 6.00 -8.86 -6.14
C GLN A 627 7.07 -7.77 -6.19
N ALA A 628 8.35 -8.14 -6.08
CA ALA A 628 9.45 -7.19 -6.16
C ALA A 628 10.50 -7.68 -7.16
N TRP A 629 11.18 -6.75 -7.81
CA TRP A 629 12.35 -7.11 -8.63
C TRP A 629 13.50 -7.57 -7.74
N SER A 630 14.20 -8.63 -8.13
CA SER A 630 15.45 -9.07 -7.51
C SER A 630 16.48 -9.50 -8.56
N PRO A 631 17.79 -9.21 -8.36
CA PRO A 631 18.82 -9.62 -9.31
C PRO A 631 19.00 -11.14 -9.49
N GLU A 632 18.72 -11.97 -8.47
CA GLU A 632 19.25 -13.35 -8.46
C GLU A 632 18.45 -14.40 -7.67
N LEU A 633 17.20 -14.15 -7.25
CA LEU A 633 16.48 -15.14 -6.44
C LEU A 633 15.91 -16.30 -7.31
N HIS A 634 16.74 -17.30 -7.59
CA HIS A 634 16.30 -18.60 -8.09
C HIS A 634 15.87 -19.49 -6.91
N LEU A 635 14.61 -19.92 -6.86
CA LEU A 635 14.05 -20.69 -5.74
C LEU A 635 14.78 -22.02 -5.44
N TYR A 636 15.45 -22.65 -6.43
CA TYR A 636 15.96 -24.02 -6.28
C TYR A 636 17.41 -24.26 -6.72
N HIS A 637 18.08 -23.32 -7.38
CA HIS A 637 19.51 -23.42 -7.71
C HIS A 637 20.36 -22.41 -6.92
N MET A 638 20.42 -22.57 -5.59
CA MET A 638 21.30 -21.75 -4.73
C MET A 638 22.81 -21.85 -5.06
N ASN A 639 23.20 -22.76 -5.96
CA ASN A 639 24.58 -23.00 -6.39
C ASN A 639 24.90 -22.47 -7.80
N MET A 640 23.93 -21.95 -8.55
CA MET A 640 24.18 -21.27 -9.82
C MET A 640 23.98 -19.77 -9.65
N THR A 641 24.81 -19.17 -8.79
CA THR A 641 24.88 -17.71 -8.72
C THR A 641 25.72 -17.21 -9.88
N VAL A 642 25.12 -16.47 -10.81
CA VAL A 642 25.87 -15.66 -11.78
C VAL A 642 26.12 -14.32 -11.09
N PRO A 643 27.32 -14.06 -10.54
CA PRO A 643 27.57 -12.87 -9.76
C PRO A 643 27.32 -11.59 -10.57
N CYS A 644 26.85 -10.53 -9.91
CA CYS A 644 26.65 -9.23 -10.54
C CYS A 644 27.91 -8.79 -11.32
N PRO A 645 27.76 -8.29 -12.58
CA PRO A 645 28.88 -8.00 -13.44
C PRO A 645 29.78 -6.92 -12.83
N GLN A 646 31.09 -7.11 -12.93
CA GLN A 646 32.08 -6.11 -12.53
C GLN A 646 32.38 -5.19 -13.73
N PRO A 647 32.56 -3.86 -13.54
CA PRO A 647 32.69 -3.16 -12.27
C PRO A 647 31.38 -2.54 -11.73
N ASP A 648 30.28 -2.54 -12.48
CA ASP A 648 29.12 -1.68 -12.20
C ASP A 648 28.04 -2.34 -11.31
N GLY A 649 28.04 -3.66 -11.17
CA GLY A 649 27.03 -4.41 -10.41
C GLY A 649 25.79 -4.76 -11.23
N CYS A 650 24.76 -5.28 -10.55
CA CYS A 650 23.44 -5.54 -11.16
C CYS A 650 22.67 -4.22 -11.32
N ILE A 651 21.95 -4.09 -12.43
CA ILE A 651 21.32 -2.82 -12.84
C ILE A 651 19.81 -3.03 -13.00
N LEU A 652 19.03 -2.13 -12.40
CA LEU A 652 17.60 -1.95 -12.68
C LEU A 652 17.39 -0.54 -13.25
N GLU A 653 16.91 -0.45 -14.48
CA GLU A 653 16.51 0.80 -15.12
C GLU A 653 15.01 1.01 -14.93
N LEU A 654 14.64 2.13 -14.31
CA LEU A 654 13.26 2.53 -14.03
C LEU A 654 12.96 3.82 -14.80
N ARG A 655 11.89 3.82 -15.60
CA ARG A 655 11.45 4.95 -16.40
C ARG A 655 10.11 5.48 -15.94
N PHE A 656 9.97 6.80 -16.03
CA PHE A 656 8.76 7.52 -15.67
C PHE A 656 8.05 8.00 -16.94
N LEU A 657 6.72 7.99 -16.93
CA LEU A 657 5.92 8.34 -18.09
C LEU A 657 6.08 9.81 -18.49
N HIS A 658 6.18 10.71 -17.51
CA HIS A 658 6.23 12.15 -17.73
C HIS A 658 7.52 12.78 -17.20
N PRO A 659 8.39 13.35 -18.05
CA PRO A 659 9.57 14.04 -17.57
C PRO A 659 9.22 15.30 -16.77
N VAL A 660 9.69 15.40 -15.52
CA VAL A 660 9.40 16.52 -14.61
C VAL A 660 10.67 17.12 -14.01
N TYR A 661 10.61 18.39 -13.62
CA TYR A 661 11.63 18.98 -12.74
C TYR A 661 11.48 18.34 -11.36
N PRO A 662 12.46 17.54 -10.90
CA PRO A 662 12.28 16.74 -9.71
C PRO A 662 12.44 17.57 -8.45
N GLU A 663 11.67 17.23 -7.42
CA GLU A 663 11.92 17.64 -6.04
C GLU A 663 12.56 16.49 -5.25
N SER A 664 12.03 15.28 -5.39
CA SER A 664 12.53 14.08 -4.70
C SER A 664 12.28 12.80 -5.49
N LEU A 665 13.10 11.80 -5.20
CA LEU A 665 12.95 10.41 -5.59
C LEU A 665 12.77 9.57 -4.32
N THR A 666 11.75 8.72 -4.29
CA THR A 666 11.53 7.74 -3.22
C THR A 666 11.67 6.34 -3.80
N LEU A 667 12.27 5.42 -3.04
CA LEU A 667 12.54 4.04 -3.44
C LEU A 667 12.08 3.08 -2.33
N TRP A 668 11.31 2.06 -2.69
CA TRP A 668 10.90 0.98 -1.79
C TRP A 668 11.83 -0.21 -2.00
N THR A 669 12.85 -0.29 -1.14
CA THR A 669 13.59 -1.54 -0.97
C THR A 669 12.81 -2.42 -0.02
N THR A 670 12.55 -3.67 -0.38
CA THR A 670 11.69 -4.58 0.40
C THR A 670 12.47 -5.73 1.01
N TYR A 671 13.66 -6.04 0.52
CA TYR A 671 14.53 -7.04 1.12
C TYR A 671 16.01 -6.72 0.87
N LEU A 672 16.87 -7.14 1.80
CA LEU A 672 18.32 -6.91 1.79
C LEU A 672 19.06 -8.10 2.41
N SER A 673 20.21 -8.49 1.84
CA SER A 673 21.03 -9.56 2.40
C SER A 673 21.65 -9.20 3.74
N THR A 674 21.80 -10.19 4.61
CA THR A 674 22.48 -10.02 5.89
C THR A 674 23.98 -9.80 5.69
N GLY A 675 24.45 -8.58 5.96
CA GLY A 675 25.89 -8.27 6.02
C GLY A 675 26.47 -7.58 4.79
N SER A 676 25.65 -7.05 3.88
CA SER A 676 26.07 -6.20 2.76
C SER A 676 26.16 -4.72 3.19
N PRO A 677 27.34 -4.20 3.60
CA PRO A 677 27.50 -2.75 3.78
C PRO A 677 27.37 -2.08 2.41
N LYS A 678 26.48 -1.08 2.29
CA LYS A 678 26.21 -0.32 1.04
C LYS A 678 25.55 -1.19 -0.05
N ALA A 679 24.41 -1.80 0.28
CA ALA A 679 23.63 -2.61 -0.67
C ALA A 679 23.23 -1.83 -1.93
N LEU A 680 22.91 -0.54 -1.81
CA LEU A 680 22.70 0.36 -2.95
C LEU A 680 24.04 1.05 -3.26
N SER A 681 24.67 0.63 -4.37
CA SER A 681 26.01 1.09 -4.74
C SER A 681 25.99 2.46 -5.42
N ASP A 682 24.97 2.71 -6.24
CA ASP A 682 24.75 4.00 -6.89
C ASP A 682 23.30 4.15 -7.38
N ILE A 683 22.84 5.40 -7.51
CA ILE A 683 21.64 5.77 -8.27
C ILE A 683 22.07 6.79 -9.32
N GLU A 684 21.90 6.43 -10.58
CA GLU A 684 22.13 7.31 -11.72
C GLU A 684 20.79 7.90 -12.18
N VAL A 685 20.65 9.22 -12.08
CA VAL A 685 19.46 9.94 -12.53
C VAL A 685 19.58 10.24 -14.03
N LEU A 686 18.58 9.80 -14.80
CA LEU A 686 18.50 10.00 -16.25
C LEU A 686 17.67 11.25 -16.57
N THR A 687 18.26 12.17 -17.33
CA THR A 687 17.56 13.38 -17.79
C THR A 687 16.99 13.22 -19.19
N GLU A 688 15.97 14.00 -19.53
CA GLU A 688 15.36 14.04 -20.87
C GLU A 688 16.39 14.40 -21.97
N GLN A 689 17.47 15.08 -21.61
CA GLN A 689 18.53 15.52 -22.53
C GLN A 689 19.64 14.48 -22.73
N GLY A 690 19.50 13.28 -22.15
CA GLY A 690 20.48 12.19 -22.25
C GLY A 690 21.73 12.36 -21.37
N GLU A 691 21.74 13.34 -20.47
CA GLU A 691 22.75 13.45 -19.43
C GLU A 691 22.39 12.57 -18.24
N SER A 692 23.41 12.04 -17.57
CA SER A 692 23.26 11.27 -16.34
C SER A 692 23.99 11.89 -15.14
N ILE A 693 23.37 11.76 -13.97
CA ILE A 693 23.86 12.34 -12.71
C ILE A 693 23.90 11.25 -11.65
N HIS A 694 25.10 10.92 -11.17
CA HIS A 694 25.31 9.89 -10.15
C HIS A 694 25.15 10.47 -8.73
N LEU A 695 24.35 9.81 -7.89
CA LEU A 695 24.13 10.21 -6.49
C LEU A 695 25.16 9.57 -5.54
N GLY A 696 25.87 8.53 -5.99
CA GLY A 696 26.80 7.74 -5.18
C GLY A 696 26.09 6.71 -4.30
N PRO A 697 26.85 6.02 -3.43
CA PRO A 697 26.32 4.98 -2.56
C PRO A 697 25.41 5.55 -1.49
N LEU A 698 24.29 4.88 -1.25
CA LEU A 698 23.24 5.33 -0.33
C LEU A 698 22.80 4.17 0.57
N ASP A 699 22.46 4.49 1.82
CA ASP A 699 21.88 3.51 2.74
C ASP A 699 20.37 3.41 2.51
N THR A 700 19.87 2.18 2.43
CA THR A 700 18.45 1.86 2.31
C THR A 700 18.06 0.78 3.33
N PHE A 701 16.78 0.68 3.65
CA PHE A 701 16.23 -0.27 4.62
C PHE A 701 14.99 -0.93 4.03
N CYS A 702 14.79 -2.21 4.34
CA CYS A 702 13.66 -2.98 3.82
C CYS A 702 12.31 -2.57 4.43
N ASP A 703 12.31 -1.96 5.62
CA ASP A 703 11.11 -1.62 6.38
C ASP A 703 10.67 -0.16 6.18
N VAL A 704 11.46 0.66 5.49
CA VAL A 704 11.16 2.09 5.32
C VAL A 704 11.59 2.54 3.92
N PRO A 705 10.71 3.21 3.16
CA PRO A 705 11.09 3.78 1.87
C PRO A 705 12.23 4.79 2.01
N PHE A 706 13.22 4.65 1.16
CA PHE A 706 14.34 5.57 1.03
C PHE A 706 13.91 6.79 0.22
N THR A 707 14.10 8.02 0.72
CA THR A 707 13.78 9.25 -0.02
C THR A 707 15.00 10.16 -0.14
N VAL A 708 15.28 10.63 -1.36
CA VAL A 708 16.36 11.59 -1.66
C VAL A 708 15.82 12.81 -2.37
N LYS A 709 16.26 14.01 -1.96
CA LYS A 709 15.93 15.26 -2.66
C LYS A 709 16.84 15.42 -3.88
N LEU A 710 16.23 15.79 -5.00
CA LEU A 710 16.92 16.00 -6.27
C LEU A 710 16.90 17.50 -6.58
N ASN A 711 18.07 18.14 -6.53
CA ASN A 711 18.21 19.54 -6.93
C ASN A 711 18.80 19.65 -8.34
N ILE A 712 18.03 19.17 -9.32
CA ILE A 712 18.46 19.07 -10.71
C ILE A 712 17.66 20.09 -11.52
N PRO A 713 18.29 21.11 -12.13
CA PRO A 713 17.59 22.15 -12.90
C PRO A 713 17.16 21.66 -14.30
N LYS A 714 16.90 20.36 -14.44
CA LYS A 714 16.55 19.66 -15.69
C LYS A 714 15.43 18.67 -15.42
N LYS A 715 14.70 18.31 -16.47
CA LYS A 715 13.66 17.29 -16.38
C LYS A 715 14.28 15.91 -16.28
N VAL A 716 13.81 15.13 -15.32
CA VAL A 716 14.19 13.73 -15.09
C VAL A 716 13.17 12.82 -15.73
N SER A 717 13.64 11.83 -16.49
CA SER A 717 12.83 10.84 -17.21
C SER A 717 12.96 9.42 -16.65
N GLY A 718 14.01 9.14 -15.87
CA GLY A 718 14.24 7.81 -15.30
C GLY A 718 15.39 7.78 -14.31
N VAL A 719 15.62 6.62 -13.72
CA VAL A 719 16.75 6.33 -12.84
C VAL A 719 17.30 4.94 -13.12
N LYS A 720 18.61 4.73 -12.92
CA LYS A 720 19.23 3.41 -12.87
C LYS A 720 19.73 3.15 -11.47
N ILE A 721 19.41 1.98 -10.95
CA ILE A 721 19.80 1.53 -9.63
C ILE A 721 20.87 0.47 -9.79
N TYR A 722 21.99 0.69 -9.11
CA TYR A 722 23.12 -0.21 -9.11
C TYR A 722 23.22 -0.89 -7.74
N THR A 723 23.42 -2.21 -7.76
CA THR A 723 23.59 -3.01 -6.54
C THR A 723 24.60 -4.14 -6.74
N PHE A 724 25.33 -4.45 -5.66
CA PHE A 724 26.12 -5.68 -5.54
C PHE A 724 25.47 -6.71 -4.61
N ASP A 725 24.31 -6.39 -4.04
CA ASP A 725 23.55 -7.31 -3.23
C ASP A 725 22.63 -8.11 -4.16
N GLU A 726 23.04 -9.35 -4.42
CA GLU A 726 22.38 -10.29 -5.33
C GLU A 726 20.94 -10.62 -4.92
N ARG A 727 20.57 -10.37 -3.66
CA ARG A 727 19.22 -10.61 -3.15
C ARG A 727 18.49 -9.32 -2.80
N MET A 728 19.01 -8.15 -3.14
CA MET A 728 18.26 -6.91 -2.90
C MET A 728 16.93 -6.97 -3.66
N GLU A 729 15.85 -6.61 -2.99
CA GLU A 729 14.52 -6.51 -3.63
C GLU A 729 14.08 -5.06 -3.71
N ILE A 730 13.61 -4.66 -4.89
CA ILE A 730 13.05 -3.33 -5.16
C ILE A 730 11.63 -3.49 -5.67
N ASP A 731 10.71 -2.89 -4.95
CA ASP A 731 9.28 -2.92 -5.23
C ASP A 731 8.87 -1.77 -6.17
N THR A 732 9.33 -0.54 -5.94
CA THR A 732 9.10 0.56 -6.88
C THR A 732 9.92 1.80 -6.56
N ALA A 733 9.86 2.81 -7.44
CA ALA A 733 10.28 4.18 -7.21
C ALA A 733 9.17 5.21 -7.50
N LEU A 734 9.15 6.31 -6.75
CA LEU A 734 8.26 7.46 -6.93
C LEU A 734 9.07 8.71 -7.26
N LEU A 735 8.78 9.35 -8.39
CA LEU A 735 9.31 10.65 -8.77
C LEU A 735 8.31 11.74 -8.41
N THR A 736 8.72 12.68 -7.57
CA THR A 736 7.93 13.84 -7.16
C THR A 736 8.48 15.09 -7.82
N SER A 737 7.64 15.87 -8.48
CA SER A 737 8.04 17.12 -9.13
C SER A 737 8.21 18.28 -8.13
N MET A 738 8.79 19.38 -8.59
CA MET A 738 8.66 20.67 -7.89
C MET A 738 7.19 21.14 -7.89
N PRO A 739 6.78 21.98 -6.91
CA PRO A 739 5.45 22.60 -6.88
C PRO A 739 5.16 23.42 -8.14
N HIS A 740 3.87 23.65 -8.41
CA HIS A 740 3.39 24.36 -9.61
C HIS A 740 3.86 23.73 -10.94
N SER A 741 3.87 22.40 -11.01
CA SER A 741 4.15 21.66 -12.24
C SER A 741 3.20 22.07 -13.36
N SER A 742 3.72 22.18 -14.59
CA SER A 742 2.88 22.46 -15.76
C SER A 742 1.80 21.40 -15.98
N LEU A 743 2.05 20.16 -15.56
CA LEU A 743 1.10 19.04 -15.66
C LEU A 743 -0.15 19.26 -14.78
N CYS A 744 -0.01 19.97 -13.66
CA CYS A 744 -1.10 20.23 -12.71
C CYS A 744 -1.78 21.60 -12.92
N SER A 745 -1.32 22.40 -13.89
CA SER A 745 -1.77 23.79 -14.06
C SER A 745 -3.24 23.95 -14.48
N SER A 746 -3.82 22.92 -15.11
CA SER A 746 -5.23 22.86 -15.50
C SER A 746 -6.15 22.32 -14.39
N CYS A 747 -5.58 21.74 -13.33
CA CYS A 747 -6.34 21.08 -12.28
C CYS A 747 -6.96 22.09 -11.32
N LYS A 748 -8.28 21.95 -11.09
CA LYS A 748 -9.04 22.82 -10.16
C LYS A 748 -9.28 22.07 -8.87
N LEU A 749 -9.04 22.72 -7.72
CA LEU A 749 -9.30 22.10 -6.41
C LEU A 749 -10.81 22.00 -6.13
N ILE A 750 -11.18 20.88 -5.50
CA ILE A 750 -12.50 20.70 -4.88
C ILE A 750 -12.67 21.75 -3.79
N GLN A 751 -13.90 22.27 -3.69
CA GLN A 751 -14.27 23.19 -2.64
C GLN A 751 -15.09 22.51 -1.56
N TYR A 752 -15.19 23.11 -0.39
CA TYR A 752 -15.88 22.60 0.78
C TYR A 752 -16.89 23.61 1.27
N ARG A 753 -18.03 23.10 1.73
CA ARG A 753 -19.08 23.88 2.38
C ARG A 753 -19.35 23.30 3.76
N VAL A 754 -19.39 24.17 4.77
CA VAL A 754 -19.75 23.80 6.14
C VAL A 754 -21.25 23.99 6.33
N LEU A 755 -21.90 22.98 6.90
CA LEU A 755 -23.28 23.00 7.33
C LEU A 755 -23.31 23.07 8.86
N ARG A 756 -24.16 23.93 9.41
CA ARG A 756 -24.28 24.14 10.86
C ARG A 756 -25.73 24.15 11.31
N ASP A 757 -25.99 23.50 12.44
CA ASP A 757 -27.22 23.62 13.22
C ASP A 757 -26.88 23.95 14.69
N PRO A 758 -27.42 25.03 15.29
CA PRO A 758 -28.32 26.03 14.71
C PRO A 758 -27.67 26.87 13.59
N PRO A 759 -28.45 27.47 12.67
CA PRO A 759 -27.93 28.18 11.50
C PRO A 759 -27.11 29.43 11.87
N PHE A 760 -26.34 29.95 10.89
CA PHE A 760 -25.58 31.20 10.97
C PHE A 760 -26.49 32.42 11.23
N ALA A 761 -25.93 33.52 11.74
CA ALA A 761 -26.67 34.72 12.12
C ALA A 761 -27.46 35.36 10.96
N ASN A 762 -27.04 35.08 9.72
CA ASN A 762 -27.76 35.45 8.50
C ASN A 762 -28.96 34.54 8.17
N GLY A 763 -29.28 33.56 9.02
CA GLY A 763 -30.33 32.56 8.83
C GLY A 763 -29.95 31.42 7.89
N SER A 764 -28.77 31.44 7.28
CA SER A 764 -28.29 30.36 6.40
C SER A 764 -27.77 29.18 7.23
N PRO A 765 -28.12 27.93 6.91
CA PRO A 765 -27.51 26.75 7.54
C PRO A 765 -26.14 26.43 6.93
N THR A 766 -25.69 27.15 5.89
CA THR A 766 -24.47 26.81 5.15
C THR A 766 -23.56 28.00 4.87
N THR A 767 -22.26 27.76 4.83
CA THR A 767 -21.24 28.74 4.41
C THR A 767 -21.10 28.81 2.89
N PRO A 768 -20.47 29.86 2.34
CA PRO A 768 -19.89 29.83 1.00
C PRO A 768 -18.89 28.67 0.85
N ALA A 769 -18.65 28.25 -0.40
CA ALA A 769 -17.67 27.23 -0.70
C ALA A 769 -16.24 27.79 -0.54
N GLN A 770 -15.34 27.01 0.04
CA GLN A 770 -13.94 27.38 0.29
C GLN A 770 -12.99 26.23 -0.03
N ALA A 771 -11.75 26.51 -0.43
CA ALA A 771 -10.78 25.48 -0.78
C ALA A 771 -10.13 24.80 0.45
N HIS A 772 -10.02 25.51 1.57
CA HIS A 772 -9.28 25.03 2.74
C HIS A 772 -10.11 24.07 3.59
N CYS A 773 -9.46 23.04 4.14
CA CYS A 773 -10.05 22.05 5.03
C CYS A 773 -10.26 22.53 6.49
N GLN A 774 -10.40 23.84 6.70
CA GLN A 774 -10.53 24.44 8.03
C GLN A 774 -11.63 25.51 8.04
N PHE A 775 -12.26 25.67 9.20
CA PHE A 775 -13.28 26.69 9.43
C PHE A 775 -13.18 27.23 10.85
N VAL A 776 -13.34 28.55 11.00
CA VAL A 776 -13.39 29.21 12.30
C VAL A 776 -14.79 29.79 12.48
N ASP A 777 -15.53 29.24 13.43
CA ASP A 777 -16.84 29.73 13.81
C ASP A 777 -16.70 30.78 14.92
N THR A 778 -17.06 32.03 14.62
CA THR A 778 -17.06 33.15 15.57
C THR A 778 -18.45 33.45 16.13
N GLU A 779 -19.48 32.71 15.71
CA GLU A 779 -20.87 32.91 16.12
C GLU A 779 -21.30 31.80 17.10
N VAL A 780 -20.43 31.55 18.09
CA VAL A 780 -20.60 30.50 19.08
C VAL A 780 -20.98 31.05 20.46
N THR A 781 -21.89 30.37 21.16
CA THR A 781 -22.33 30.75 22.51
C THR A 781 -21.92 29.69 23.53
N PRO A 782 -21.25 30.03 24.65
CA PRO A 782 -20.84 29.05 25.64
C PRO A 782 -22.02 28.21 26.18
N GLY A 783 -21.85 26.89 26.23
CA GLY A 783 -22.88 25.94 26.66
C GLY A 783 -23.93 25.58 25.60
N GLN A 784 -23.91 26.19 24.42
CA GLN A 784 -24.78 25.83 23.30
C GLN A 784 -24.24 24.59 22.58
N VAL A 785 -25.15 23.72 22.12
CA VAL A 785 -24.83 22.56 21.28
C VAL A 785 -24.87 22.96 19.81
N TYR A 786 -23.86 22.55 19.06
CA TYR A 786 -23.75 22.73 17.62
C TYR A 786 -23.51 21.40 16.92
N HIS A 787 -24.15 21.23 15.75
CA HIS A 787 -23.89 20.15 14.81
C HIS A 787 -23.20 20.72 13.57
N TYR A 788 -22.01 20.21 13.26
CA TYR A 788 -21.26 20.60 12.06
C TYR A 788 -21.12 19.42 11.10
N GLN A 789 -21.38 19.67 9.82
CA GLN A 789 -21.08 18.73 8.72
C GLN A 789 -20.34 19.46 7.62
N VAL A 790 -19.65 18.68 6.78
CA VAL A 790 -18.91 19.22 5.63
C VAL A 790 -19.35 18.50 4.36
N GLN A 791 -19.54 19.26 3.29
CA GLN A 791 -19.78 18.74 1.95
C GLN A 791 -18.66 19.14 1.00
N ALA A 792 -18.15 18.16 0.26
CA ALA A 792 -17.28 18.41 -0.89
C ALA A 792 -18.11 18.90 -2.09
N VAL A 793 -17.58 19.85 -2.85
CA VAL A 793 -18.23 20.54 -3.96
C VAL A 793 -17.28 20.54 -5.15
N SER A 794 -17.74 20.01 -6.27
CA SER A 794 -17.01 20.00 -7.55
C SER A 794 -17.89 20.64 -8.63
N GLY A 795 -17.46 21.78 -9.14
CA GLY A 795 -18.22 22.62 -10.07
C GLY A 795 -19.60 22.98 -9.53
N THR A 796 -20.65 22.45 -10.16
CA THR A 796 -22.05 22.66 -9.77
C THR A 796 -22.63 21.52 -8.92
N THR A 797 -21.86 20.48 -8.66
CA THR A 797 -22.30 19.28 -7.94
C THR A 797 -21.74 19.23 -6.53
N SER A 798 -22.55 18.74 -5.58
CA SER A 798 -22.14 18.55 -4.19
C SER A 798 -22.23 17.08 -3.82
N GLY A 799 -21.23 16.61 -3.09
CA GLY A 799 -21.20 15.28 -2.49
C GLY A 799 -22.14 15.18 -1.29
N GLU A 800 -22.19 13.98 -0.72
CA GLU A 800 -22.95 13.74 0.51
C GLU A 800 -22.31 14.45 1.70
N ALA A 801 -23.13 14.90 2.66
CA ALA A 801 -22.63 15.53 3.87
C ALA A 801 -21.93 14.48 4.76
N SER A 802 -20.79 14.87 5.33
CA SER A 802 -20.06 14.06 6.31
C SER A 802 -20.96 13.65 7.49
N PRO A 803 -20.60 12.63 8.29
CA PRO A 803 -21.18 12.46 9.61
C PRO A 803 -21.11 13.76 10.43
N PRO A 804 -22.09 14.04 11.32
CA PRO A 804 -22.11 15.27 12.09
C PRO A 804 -21.12 15.21 13.26
N LEU A 805 -20.33 16.29 13.41
CA LEU A 805 -19.66 16.62 14.66
C LEU A 805 -20.69 17.25 15.61
N VAL A 806 -20.88 16.65 16.78
CA VAL A 806 -21.70 17.24 17.85
C VAL A 806 -20.76 17.84 18.89
N HIS A 807 -20.80 19.16 19.07
CA HIS A 807 -19.93 19.85 20.04
C HIS A 807 -20.73 20.80 20.91
N VAL A 808 -20.47 20.76 22.22
CA VAL A 808 -20.98 21.76 23.17
C VAL A 808 -19.90 22.80 23.36
N HIS A 809 -20.17 24.06 22.98
CA HIS A 809 -19.13 25.09 23.04
C HIS A 809 -18.63 25.30 24.47
N GLY A 810 -17.31 25.20 24.67
CA GLY A 810 -16.65 25.21 25.97
C GLY A 810 -16.45 23.84 26.62
N ALA A 811 -16.99 22.75 26.05
CA ALA A 811 -16.71 21.39 26.52
C ALA A 811 -15.32 20.91 26.09
N PRO A 812 -14.70 19.96 26.84
CA PRO A 812 -13.41 19.39 26.46
C PRO A 812 -13.43 18.72 25.07
N TYR A 813 -12.28 18.74 24.38
CA TYR A 813 -12.10 18.09 23.08
C TYR A 813 -10.75 17.37 22.96
N CYS A 814 -10.65 16.36 22.09
CA CYS A 814 -9.40 15.62 21.88
C CYS A 814 -8.25 16.56 21.48
N GLY A 815 -7.18 16.58 22.28
CA GLY A 815 -6.03 17.47 22.08
C GLY A 815 -6.00 18.69 23.01
N ASP A 816 -7.03 18.92 23.83
CA ASP A 816 -7.08 20.05 24.77
C ASP A 816 -6.46 19.77 26.16
N GLY A 817 -5.98 18.55 26.37
CA GLY A 817 -5.36 18.10 27.63
C GLY A 817 -6.33 17.95 28.81
N LYS A 818 -7.65 18.04 28.60
CA LYS A 818 -8.69 17.88 29.61
C LYS A 818 -9.49 16.59 29.45
N VAL A 819 -9.36 15.91 28.32
CA VAL A 819 -9.88 14.54 28.11
C VAL A 819 -8.92 13.55 28.79
N THR A 820 -9.34 12.96 29.92
CA THR A 820 -8.59 11.94 30.68
C THR A 820 -8.93 10.53 30.27
#